data_AF-A0A661M7A3-F1
#
_entry.id   AF-A0A661M7A3-F1
#
_cell.length_a   1.000
_cell.length_b   1.000
_cell.length_c   1.000
_cell.angle_alpha   90.00
_cell.angle_beta   90.00
_cell.angle_gamma   90.00
#
_symmetry.space_group_name_H-M   'P 1'
#
loop_
_entity.id
_entity.type
_entity.pdbx_description
1 polymer ?
#
loop_
_entity_poly.entity_id
_entity_poly.type
_entity_poly.pdbx_seq_one_letter_code
_entity_poly.pdbx_strand_id
1 'polypeptide(L)'
;MATGRIKVWLDHRGFGFIVTEGSPDIFVHISQVNYRPVQPGDIVTFDLQFDAQSRPRATNVRKVERGTPLSIWEDLPEVRAKKAREIFSEALIARNEKDYKRARKFFEDAISLSPEKNFFDAYAAMEKNLGDWDKVREIYRKARQYHPHDVSILESLAMAERKAGNLERCIEILESALREYPERASLHINFAQVLVDQAEHTGSFEILSEAKEHFTMADQLFRGRLNIKERRHYHKFWILHQRRSRLAWLLFRNVGFKFVKWRVNFPPKANAPSDAWILMDPRQSKFSRPYSLDGLVLLYCHYAQEITESGVRRGEECLKERAAEDPNVKPDLLFIVLPEIEPLKHYLRLLLEDPESHPTVVPIEESKINEILADNNPEALTRYLEQLLSEWIFRRDLYKGNFPVSGRRFFGREREIGILNQSIDEGRSMGIFGLRKSGKTSLLYQLRLIRKGDIVAYVDPEASPISDCSWICWRTVQEWAQQVKADTKSLSLTKVQSEEKLPDWSKILKGFSSDLRTLISKVSPDAKLILMLDEIEKVMPTKGEGWAHSLEFFRFLRGAAQQSQGKLVTIVAGANPAICEMAQWNGEDNPVFQFFEEMFLPLLPENECREMIVTLGEGMGVEWEEEALKIVYRLSGGHPFITRRLCSAIVNRFSERPLRVTSSMVEKAEVELLMEVNELFNEIKERLQRDYPDEWEVLEAIASGFSVSEIKQLVPTYSRALRHLEGYQLIELTEDRPKFKISLLEKWLVEG
;
A
#
# COMPACT_ATOMS: atom_id res chain seq x y z
N MET A 1 -20.51 12.46 -72.13
CA MET A 1 -19.08 12.67 -72.45
C MET A 1 -18.27 12.50 -71.19
N ALA A 2 -17.39 11.51 -71.18
CA ALA A 2 -16.43 11.26 -70.11
C ALA A 2 -15.11 12.00 -70.41
N THR A 3 -14.37 12.35 -69.37
CA THR A 3 -13.04 12.96 -69.45
C THR A 3 -12.00 11.98 -68.95
N GLY A 4 -10.84 11.95 -69.62
CA GLY A 4 -9.76 11.05 -69.22
C GLY A 4 -8.41 11.47 -69.81
N ARG A 5 -7.37 10.74 -69.39
CA ARG A 5 -6.00 10.98 -69.84
C ARG A 5 -5.48 9.79 -70.64
N ILE A 6 -4.85 10.06 -71.79
CA ILE A 6 -4.14 9.04 -72.57
C ILE A 6 -2.97 8.50 -71.72
N LYS A 7 -3.08 7.26 -71.23
CA LYS A 7 -2.06 6.59 -70.42
C LYS A 7 -0.90 6.11 -71.28
N VAL A 8 -1.23 5.43 -72.37
CA VAL A 8 -0.28 4.86 -73.34
C VAL A 8 -0.87 5.01 -74.73
N TRP A 9 -0.03 5.40 -75.70
CA TRP A 9 -0.37 5.46 -77.11
C TRP A 9 0.70 4.73 -77.93
N LEU A 10 0.29 3.76 -78.75
CA LEU A 10 1.17 2.98 -79.61
C LEU A 10 0.94 3.39 -81.07
N ASP A 11 1.69 4.40 -81.52
CA ASP A 11 1.45 5.02 -82.83
C ASP A 11 1.61 4.02 -84.00
N HIS A 12 2.58 3.10 -83.90
CA HIS A 12 2.83 2.03 -84.87
C HIS A 12 1.72 0.95 -84.94
N ARG A 13 0.86 0.85 -83.92
CA ARG A 13 -0.28 -0.11 -83.88
C ARG A 13 -1.65 0.56 -83.94
N GLY A 14 -1.72 1.90 -83.92
CA GLY A 14 -2.96 2.64 -84.08
C GLY A 14 -3.95 2.52 -82.91
N PHE A 15 -3.49 2.32 -81.68
CA PHE A 15 -4.37 2.31 -80.51
C PHE A 15 -3.66 2.77 -79.23
N GLY A 16 -4.45 3.04 -78.20
CA GLY A 16 -3.97 3.36 -76.86
C GLY A 16 -5.00 3.07 -75.78
N PHE A 17 -4.71 3.54 -74.56
CA PHE A 17 -5.60 3.40 -73.41
C PHE A 17 -5.80 4.74 -72.71
N ILE A 18 -7.04 5.01 -72.30
CA ILE A 18 -7.44 6.18 -71.53
C ILE A 18 -7.71 5.73 -70.08
N VAL A 19 -7.19 6.48 -69.12
CA VAL A 19 -7.47 6.30 -67.69
C VAL A 19 -8.45 7.35 -67.22
N THR A 20 -9.44 6.91 -66.45
CA THR A 20 -10.39 7.75 -65.69
C THR A 20 -10.36 7.32 -64.22
N GLU A 21 -10.73 8.20 -63.30
CA GLU A 21 -10.79 7.85 -61.88
C GLU A 21 -11.81 6.71 -61.64
N GLY A 22 -11.35 5.63 -60.99
CA GLY A 22 -12.21 4.52 -60.56
C GLY A 22 -12.62 3.48 -61.62
N SER A 23 -12.13 3.55 -62.86
CA SER A 23 -12.51 2.60 -63.93
C SER A 23 -11.30 1.85 -64.52
N PRO A 24 -11.49 0.62 -65.05
CA PRO A 24 -10.43 -0.08 -65.79
C PRO A 24 -10.02 0.68 -67.05
N ASP A 25 -8.76 0.49 -67.49
CA ASP A 25 -8.18 1.13 -68.68
C ASP A 25 -9.12 1.02 -69.89
N ILE A 26 -9.54 2.16 -70.43
CA ILE A 26 -10.51 2.25 -71.52
C ILE A 26 -9.75 2.22 -72.85
N PHE A 27 -10.07 1.25 -73.70
CA PHE A 27 -9.39 1.11 -74.99
C PHE A 27 -9.82 2.21 -75.97
N VAL A 28 -8.86 2.80 -76.69
CA VAL A 28 -9.13 3.78 -77.76
C VAL A 28 -8.40 3.37 -79.03
N HIS A 29 -9.13 3.33 -80.15
CA HIS A 29 -8.57 3.09 -81.47
C HIS A 29 -8.37 4.40 -82.23
N ILE A 30 -7.37 4.46 -83.10
CA ILE A 30 -7.01 5.65 -83.86
C ILE A 30 -8.12 6.19 -84.76
N SER A 31 -9.02 5.33 -85.23
CA SER A 31 -10.20 5.75 -86.01
C SER A 31 -11.21 6.56 -85.21
N GLN A 32 -11.10 6.56 -83.88
CA GLN A 32 -11.98 7.29 -82.98
C GLN A 32 -11.34 8.58 -82.45
N VAL A 33 -10.08 8.89 -82.83
CA VAL A 33 -9.35 10.05 -82.33
C VAL A 33 -9.33 11.17 -83.37
N ASN A 34 -9.91 12.31 -83.01
CA ASN A 34 -10.12 13.44 -83.91
C ASN A 34 -8.96 14.46 -83.90
N TYR A 35 -7.76 14.07 -83.49
CA TYR A 35 -6.58 14.93 -83.44
C TYR A 35 -5.28 14.14 -83.59
N ARG A 36 -4.22 14.81 -84.07
CA ARG A 36 -2.87 14.26 -84.18
C ARG A 36 -1.79 15.35 -84.02
N PRO A 37 -0.56 15.00 -83.59
CA PRO A 37 -0.16 13.68 -83.06
C PRO A 37 -0.80 13.41 -81.69
N VAL A 38 -1.09 12.14 -81.40
CA VAL A 38 -1.58 11.72 -80.07
C VAL A 38 -0.37 11.42 -79.19
N GLN A 39 -0.28 12.09 -78.05
CA GLN A 39 0.83 11.91 -77.12
C GLN A 39 0.34 11.26 -75.82
N PRO A 40 1.13 10.33 -75.22
CA PRO A 40 0.92 9.93 -73.84
C PRO A 40 0.85 11.16 -72.93
N GLY A 41 -0.21 11.25 -72.15
CA GLY A 41 -0.51 12.37 -71.28
C GLY A 41 -1.52 13.38 -71.82
N ASP A 42 -1.93 13.28 -73.09
CA ASP A 42 -2.98 14.12 -73.66
C ASP A 42 -4.31 13.93 -72.93
N ILE A 43 -5.00 15.04 -72.70
CA ILE A 43 -6.32 15.07 -72.05
C ILE A 43 -7.39 15.04 -73.13
N VAL A 44 -8.35 14.15 -72.96
CA VAL A 44 -9.37 13.90 -73.97
C VAL A 44 -10.78 13.83 -73.38
N THR A 45 -11.75 14.32 -74.14
CA THR A 45 -13.17 14.01 -73.95
C THR A 45 -13.57 12.91 -74.92
N PHE A 46 -14.42 11.99 -74.48
CA PHE A 46 -14.87 10.85 -75.28
C PHE A 46 -16.24 10.35 -74.84
N ASP A 47 -16.86 9.56 -75.72
CA ASP A 47 -18.09 8.83 -75.45
C ASP A 47 -17.76 7.36 -75.16
N LEU A 48 -18.17 6.88 -73.96
CA LEU A 48 -17.91 5.52 -73.50
C LEU A 48 -18.92 4.56 -74.12
N GLN A 49 -18.44 3.50 -74.75
CA GLN A 49 -19.22 2.37 -75.24
C GLN A 49 -18.62 1.06 -74.75
N PHE A 50 -19.39 -0.02 -74.79
CA PHE A 50 -18.91 -1.37 -74.50
C PHE A 50 -18.94 -2.21 -75.77
N ASP A 51 -17.92 -3.03 -76.00
CA ASP A 51 -17.95 -3.99 -77.10
C ASP A 51 -18.89 -5.18 -76.81
N ALA A 52 -19.08 -6.07 -77.79
CA ALA A 52 -19.91 -7.27 -77.65
C ALA A 52 -19.43 -8.25 -76.55
N GLN A 53 -18.25 -8.02 -75.97
CA GLN A 53 -17.63 -8.78 -74.88
C GLN A 53 -17.60 -7.96 -73.57
N SER A 54 -18.40 -6.88 -73.49
CA SER A 54 -18.55 -6.00 -72.34
C SER A 54 -17.26 -5.26 -71.93
N ARG A 55 -16.31 -5.05 -72.84
CA ARG A 55 -15.09 -4.27 -72.55
C ARG A 55 -15.27 -2.80 -72.91
N PRO A 56 -14.80 -1.86 -72.07
CA PRO A 56 -14.97 -0.43 -72.29
C PRO A 56 -14.10 0.07 -73.45
N ARG A 57 -14.71 0.84 -74.35
CA ARG A 57 -14.11 1.50 -75.51
C ARG A 57 -14.50 2.97 -75.57
N ALA A 58 -13.53 3.82 -75.91
CA ALA A 58 -13.75 5.23 -76.14
C ALA A 58 -14.01 5.52 -77.62
N THR A 59 -15.05 6.30 -77.89
CA THR A 59 -15.46 6.78 -79.22
C THR A 59 -15.51 8.30 -79.26
N ASN A 60 -15.38 8.91 -80.45
CA ASN A 60 -15.42 10.37 -80.64
C ASN A 60 -14.44 11.15 -79.72
N VAL A 61 -13.20 10.67 -79.66
CA VAL A 61 -12.15 11.19 -78.77
C VAL A 61 -11.60 12.51 -79.30
N ARG A 62 -11.73 13.58 -78.52
CA ARG A 62 -11.27 14.93 -78.88
C ARG A 62 -10.23 15.43 -77.88
N LYS A 63 -9.18 16.09 -78.36
CA LYS A 63 -8.18 16.72 -77.49
C LYS A 63 -8.81 17.94 -76.83
N VAL A 64 -8.64 18.04 -75.52
CA VAL A 64 -8.90 19.29 -74.81
C VAL A 64 -7.67 20.18 -75.05
N GLU A 65 -7.83 21.28 -75.78
CA GLU A 65 -6.72 22.19 -76.09
C GLU A 65 -6.07 22.72 -74.79
N ARG A 66 -4.73 22.78 -74.79
CA ARG A 66 -3.93 23.46 -73.76
C ARG A 66 -4.30 24.95 -73.77
N GLY A 67 -5.32 25.29 -73.00
CA GLY A 67 -5.94 26.60 -72.97
C GLY A 67 -7.13 26.65 -72.01
N THR A 68 -7.71 25.50 -71.65
CA THR A 68 -8.47 25.42 -70.40
C THR A 68 -7.48 25.49 -69.25
N PRO A 69 -7.55 26.52 -68.38
CA PRO A 69 -6.58 26.72 -67.33
C PRO A 69 -6.47 25.46 -66.46
N LEU A 70 -5.24 25.15 -66.02
CA LEU A 70 -4.95 24.20 -64.94
C LEU A 70 -5.89 24.38 -63.74
N SER A 71 -6.47 25.57 -63.57
CA SER A 71 -7.47 25.87 -62.55
C SER A 71 -8.63 24.89 -62.53
N ILE A 72 -9.22 24.48 -63.67
CA ILE A 72 -10.38 23.56 -63.63
C ILE A 72 -9.97 22.17 -63.08
N TRP A 73 -8.73 21.73 -63.35
CA TRP A 73 -8.18 20.48 -62.84
C TRP A 73 -7.72 20.58 -61.37
N GLU A 74 -7.12 21.71 -61.00
CA GLU A 74 -6.78 22.05 -59.60
C GLU A 74 -8.03 22.32 -58.74
N ASP A 75 -9.15 22.64 -59.37
CA ASP A 75 -10.44 22.90 -58.73
C ASP A 75 -11.29 21.64 -58.54
N LEU A 76 -10.88 20.49 -59.11
CA LEU A 76 -11.55 19.22 -58.90
C LEU A 76 -11.50 18.84 -57.40
N PRO A 77 -12.63 18.47 -56.78
CA PRO A 77 -12.69 18.14 -55.36
C PRO A 77 -11.68 17.06 -54.93
N GLU A 78 -11.45 16.04 -55.77
CA GLU A 78 -10.52 14.94 -55.47
C GLU A 78 -9.06 15.38 -55.48
N VAL A 79 -8.68 16.24 -56.44
CA VAL A 79 -7.33 16.82 -56.56
C VAL A 79 -7.07 17.78 -55.40
N ARG A 80 -8.05 18.63 -55.06
CA ARG A 80 -7.98 19.51 -53.88
C ARG A 80 -7.86 18.71 -52.59
N ALA A 81 -8.64 17.65 -52.41
CA ALA A 81 -8.58 16.80 -51.23
C ALA A 81 -7.22 16.11 -51.09
N LYS A 82 -6.66 15.59 -52.19
CA LYS A 82 -5.32 14.99 -52.18
C LYS A 82 -4.25 16.01 -51.78
N LYS A 83 -4.25 17.19 -52.41
CA LYS A 83 -3.30 18.28 -52.09
C LYS A 83 -3.46 18.78 -50.66
N ALA A 84 -4.71 18.87 -50.17
CA ALA A 84 -5.00 19.24 -48.79
C ALA A 84 -4.41 18.24 -47.78
N ARG A 85 -4.50 16.92 -48.07
CA ARG A 85 -3.89 15.87 -47.23
C ARG A 85 -2.36 15.91 -47.22
N GLU A 86 -1.74 16.26 -48.34
CA GLU A 86 -0.29 16.46 -48.43
C GLU A 86 0.15 17.65 -47.55
N ILE A 87 -0.52 18.80 -47.67
CA ILE A 87 -0.24 19.99 -46.84
C ILE A 87 -0.55 19.71 -45.36
N PHE A 88 -1.59 18.95 -45.07
CA PHE A 88 -1.90 18.50 -43.71
C PHE A 88 -0.77 17.65 -43.12
N SER A 89 -0.11 16.81 -43.92
CA SER A 89 1.08 16.07 -43.49
C SER A 89 2.23 17.02 -43.13
N GLU A 90 2.47 18.05 -43.95
CA GLU A 90 3.46 19.10 -43.65
C GLU A 90 3.12 19.87 -42.36
N ALA A 91 1.84 20.14 -42.11
CA ALA A 91 1.39 20.77 -40.88
C ALA A 91 1.74 19.93 -39.64
N LEU A 92 1.55 18.61 -39.71
CA LEU A 92 1.89 17.68 -38.63
C LEU A 92 3.41 17.58 -38.41
N ILE A 93 4.21 17.63 -39.48
CA ILE A 93 5.68 17.66 -39.41
C ILE A 93 6.13 18.95 -38.71
N ALA A 94 5.67 20.12 -39.18
CA ALA A 94 6.01 21.41 -38.58
C ALA A 94 5.60 21.49 -37.09
N ARG A 95 4.44 20.90 -36.73
CA ARG A 95 4.00 20.78 -35.34
C ARG A 95 4.99 19.96 -34.50
N ASN A 96 5.48 18.84 -35.02
CA ASN A 96 6.44 17.98 -34.31
C ASN A 96 7.82 18.65 -34.18
N GLU A 97 8.19 19.49 -35.15
CA GLU A 97 9.37 20.36 -35.10
C GLU A 97 9.22 21.58 -34.16
N LYS A 98 8.03 21.77 -33.58
CA LYS A 98 7.65 22.92 -32.73
C LYS A 98 7.64 24.27 -33.47
N ASP A 99 7.62 24.28 -34.80
CA ASP A 99 7.37 25.48 -35.60
C ASP A 99 5.87 25.74 -35.71
N TYR A 100 5.28 26.27 -34.62
CA TYR A 100 3.85 26.49 -34.52
C TYR A 100 3.31 27.54 -35.50
N LYS A 101 4.14 28.52 -35.90
CA LYS A 101 3.73 29.54 -36.88
C LYS A 101 3.53 28.91 -38.26
N ARG A 102 4.50 28.09 -38.68
CA ARG A 102 4.41 27.38 -39.95
C ARG A 102 3.33 26.31 -39.93
N ALA A 103 3.18 25.60 -38.82
CA ALA A 103 2.10 24.63 -38.64
C ALA A 103 0.70 25.26 -38.76
N ARG A 104 0.45 26.42 -38.12
CA ARG A 104 -0.82 27.17 -38.26
C ARG A 104 -1.14 27.47 -39.71
N LYS A 105 -0.16 28.00 -40.45
CA LYS A 105 -0.32 28.34 -41.87
C LYS A 105 -0.71 27.10 -42.68
N PHE A 106 0.02 25.99 -42.52
CA PHE A 106 -0.31 24.76 -43.24
C PHE A 106 -1.66 24.16 -42.84
N PHE A 107 -2.08 24.25 -41.58
CA PHE A 107 -3.44 23.83 -41.19
C PHE A 107 -4.51 24.69 -41.87
N GLU A 108 -4.35 26.02 -41.87
CA GLU A 108 -5.28 26.94 -42.54
C GLU A 108 -5.31 26.71 -44.07
N ASP A 109 -4.15 26.51 -44.70
CA ASP A 109 -4.02 26.21 -46.12
C ASP A 109 -4.71 24.86 -46.46
N ALA A 110 -4.48 23.81 -45.68
CA ALA A 110 -5.13 22.51 -45.87
C ALA A 110 -6.66 22.60 -45.74
N ILE A 111 -7.15 23.28 -44.69
CA ILE A 111 -8.59 23.49 -44.45
C ILE A 111 -9.24 24.29 -45.59
N SER A 112 -8.54 25.30 -46.13
CA SER A 112 -9.05 26.13 -47.22
C SER A 112 -9.21 25.34 -48.53
N LEU A 113 -8.35 24.35 -48.76
CA LEU A 113 -8.38 23.49 -49.93
C LEU A 113 -9.44 22.38 -49.81
N SER A 114 -9.50 21.76 -48.63
CA SER A 114 -10.52 20.76 -48.30
C SER A 114 -10.80 20.79 -46.80
N PRO A 115 -12.00 21.21 -46.36
CA PRO A 115 -12.32 21.33 -44.95
C PRO A 115 -12.67 19.96 -44.36
N GLU A 116 -11.71 19.03 -44.28
CA GLU A 116 -11.93 17.75 -43.61
C GLU A 116 -11.92 17.92 -42.08
N LYS A 117 -12.82 17.21 -41.38
CA LYS A 117 -12.98 17.30 -39.91
C LYS A 117 -11.69 17.02 -39.12
N ASN A 118 -10.96 15.97 -39.51
CA ASN A 118 -9.67 15.58 -38.93
C ASN A 118 -8.64 16.73 -38.94
N PHE A 119 -8.70 17.65 -39.92
CA PHE A 119 -7.81 18.80 -39.99
C PHE A 119 -8.10 19.79 -38.86
N PHE A 120 -9.38 20.09 -38.64
CA PHE A 120 -9.81 20.93 -37.51
C PHE A 120 -9.44 20.29 -36.16
N ASP A 121 -9.65 18.99 -35.99
CA ASP A 121 -9.33 18.29 -34.74
C ASP A 121 -7.83 18.32 -34.42
N ALA A 122 -6.98 18.06 -35.41
CA ALA A 122 -5.53 18.12 -35.25
C ALA A 122 -5.04 19.55 -34.99
N TYR A 123 -5.62 20.53 -35.68
CA TYR A 123 -5.28 21.94 -35.49
C TYR A 123 -5.68 22.42 -34.08
N ALA A 124 -6.92 22.14 -33.66
CA ALA A 124 -7.40 22.45 -32.33
C ALA A 124 -6.60 21.73 -31.23
N ALA A 125 -6.18 20.48 -31.45
CA ALA A 125 -5.33 19.76 -30.50
C ALA A 125 -3.98 20.44 -30.28
N MET A 126 -3.38 21.01 -31.33
CA MET A 126 -2.16 21.80 -31.20
C MET A 126 -2.40 23.06 -30.36
N GLU A 127 -3.43 23.86 -30.68
CA GLU A 127 -3.72 25.10 -29.94
C GLU A 127 -4.11 24.85 -28.48
N LYS A 128 -4.81 23.75 -28.19
CA LYS A 128 -5.10 23.29 -26.82
C LYS A 128 -3.81 23.07 -26.02
N ASN A 129 -2.77 22.50 -26.64
CA ASN A 129 -1.48 22.29 -25.98
C ASN A 129 -0.70 23.59 -25.77
N LEU A 130 -0.96 24.62 -26.58
CA LEU A 130 -0.40 25.97 -26.43
C LEU A 130 -1.19 26.84 -25.44
N GLY A 131 -2.37 26.40 -25.01
CA GLY A 131 -3.25 27.15 -24.11
C GLY A 131 -4.05 28.28 -24.79
N ASP A 132 -4.05 28.35 -26.13
CA ASP A 132 -4.76 29.37 -26.89
C ASP A 132 -6.23 28.96 -27.11
N TRP A 133 -7.03 29.09 -26.05
CA TRP A 133 -8.43 28.66 -26.06
C TRP A 133 -9.30 29.49 -26.99
N ASP A 134 -8.96 30.75 -27.25
CA ASP A 134 -9.70 31.60 -28.18
C ASP A 134 -9.52 31.13 -29.62
N LYS A 135 -8.30 30.75 -30.02
CA LYS A 135 -8.08 30.14 -31.33
C LYS A 135 -8.80 28.80 -31.46
N VAL A 136 -8.82 27.97 -30.41
CA VAL A 136 -9.57 26.70 -30.40
C VAL A 136 -11.07 26.94 -30.68
N ARG A 137 -11.66 27.98 -30.07
CA ARG A 137 -13.06 28.36 -30.31
C ARG A 137 -13.28 28.79 -31.76
N GLU A 138 -12.38 29.61 -32.30
CA GLU A 138 -12.44 30.05 -33.70
C GLU A 138 -12.42 28.84 -34.65
N ILE A 139 -11.51 27.89 -34.43
CA ILE A 139 -11.34 26.68 -35.23
C ILE A 139 -12.63 25.85 -35.23
N TYR A 140 -13.21 25.55 -34.06
CA TYR A 140 -14.42 24.74 -34.01
C TYR A 140 -15.67 25.48 -34.49
N ARG A 141 -15.75 26.81 -34.34
CA ARG A 141 -16.81 27.62 -34.98
C ARG A 141 -16.73 27.53 -36.50
N LYS A 142 -15.52 27.64 -37.08
CA LYS A 142 -15.28 27.41 -38.51
C LYS A 142 -15.65 25.97 -38.89
N ALA A 143 -15.22 24.97 -38.13
CA ALA A 143 -15.55 23.56 -38.38
C ALA A 143 -17.06 23.32 -38.46
N ARG A 144 -17.85 23.95 -37.56
CA ARG A 144 -19.31 23.89 -37.56
C ARG A 144 -19.94 24.53 -38.80
N GLN A 145 -19.35 25.59 -39.36
CA GLN A 145 -19.83 26.19 -40.61
C GLN A 145 -19.69 25.22 -41.79
N TYR A 146 -18.60 24.45 -41.83
CA TYR A 146 -18.38 23.46 -42.89
C TYR A 146 -19.11 22.13 -42.65
N HIS A 147 -19.33 21.74 -41.40
CA HIS A 147 -19.98 20.49 -40.99
C HIS A 147 -21.13 20.73 -39.99
N PRO A 148 -22.24 21.35 -40.42
CA PRO A 148 -23.30 21.79 -39.51
C PRO A 148 -24.04 20.65 -38.79
N HIS A 149 -24.02 19.43 -39.33
CA HIS A 149 -24.71 18.26 -38.78
C HIS A 149 -23.78 17.28 -38.03
N ASP A 150 -22.48 17.58 -37.91
CA ASP A 150 -21.56 16.73 -37.14
C ASP A 150 -21.56 17.10 -35.65
N VAL A 151 -22.33 16.35 -34.87
CA VAL A 151 -22.46 16.49 -33.41
C VAL A 151 -21.12 16.45 -32.68
N SER A 152 -20.15 15.70 -33.20
CA SER A 152 -18.86 15.53 -32.51
C SER A 152 -18.01 16.80 -32.51
N ILE A 153 -18.30 17.76 -33.38
CA ILE A 153 -17.70 19.11 -33.36
C ILE A 153 -18.24 19.89 -32.16
N LEU A 154 -19.54 19.80 -31.88
CA LEU A 154 -20.16 20.41 -30.70
C LEU A 154 -19.61 19.79 -29.41
N GLU A 155 -19.45 18.46 -29.36
CA GLU A 155 -18.81 17.78 -28.25
C GLU A 155 -17.38 18.27 -28.03
N SER A 156 -16.60 18.39 -29.11
CA SER A 156 -15.21 18.82 -29.05
C SER A 156 -15.05 20.28 -28.63
N LEU A 157 -15.99 21.15 -29.03
CA LEU A 157 -16.06 22.55 -28.60
C LEU A 157 -16.46 22.65 -27.11
N ALA A 158 -17.50 21.94 -26.68
CA ALA A 158 -17.93 21.91 -25.29
C ALA A 158 -16.77 21.43 -24.38
N MET A 159 -16.08 20.36 -24.76
CA MET A 159 -14.96 19.85 -23.96
C MET A 159 -13.75 20.79 -23.97
N ALA A 160 -13.60 21.63 -25.00
CA ALA A 160 -12.61 22.71 -24.99
C ALA A 160 -12.99 23.80 -23.99
N GLU A 161 -14.25 24.25 -23.96
CA GLU A 161 -14.73 25.26 -23.01
C GLU A 161 -14.61 24.80 -21.56
N ARG A 162 -14.99 23.55 -21.30
CA ARG A 162 -14.85 22.95 -19.97
C ARG A 162 -13.40 22.90 -19.50
N LYS A 163 -12.45 22.54 -20.38
CA LYS A 163 -11.01 22.57 -20.06
C LYS A 163 -10.46 23.98 -19.88
N ALA A 164 -11.04 24.97 -20.58
CA ALA A 164 -10.72 26.38 -20.39
C ALA A 164 -11.30 26.97 -19.10
N GLY A 165 -12.15 26.23 -18.36
CA GLY A 165 -12.80 26.68 -17.14
C GLY A 165 -14.13 27.43 -17.35
N ASN A 166 -14.59 27.57 -18.59
CA ASN A 166 -15.84 28.27 -18.92
C ASN A 166 -17.03 27.30 -18.84
N LEU A 167 -17.42 26.93 -17.61
CA LEU A 167 -18.43 25.90 -17.37
C LEU A 167 -19.81 26.32 -17.89
N GLU A 168 -20.19 27.59 -17.75
CA GLU A 168 -21.49 28.12 -18.19
C GLU A 168 -21.65 28.00 -19.70
N ARG A 169 -20.64 28.41 -20.48
CA ARG A 169 -20.65 28.26 -21.94
C ARG A 169 -20.68 26.80 -22.38
N CYS A 170 -19.96 25.93 -21.66
CA CYS A 170 -20.00 24.50 -21.94
C CYS A 170 -21.42 23.94 -21.75
N ILE A 171 -22.13 24.39 -20.70
CA ILE A 171 -23.52 24.02 -20.44
C ILE A 171 -24.42 24.51 -21.59
N GLU A 172 -24.34 25.79 -21.96
CA GLU A 172 -25.12 26.35 -23.08
C GLU A 172 -24.95 25.56 -24.40
N ILE A 173 -23.70 25.18 -24.72
CA ILE A 173 -23.39 24.40 -25.93
C ILE A 173 -24.02 23.01 -25.86
N LEU A 174 -23.89 22.33 -24.72
CA LEU A 174 -24.40 20.97 -24.55
C LEU A 174 -25.93 20.94 -24.48
N GLU A 175 -26.57 21.92 -23.85
CA GLU A 175 -28.03 22.11 -23.86
C GLU A 175 -28.55 22.33 -25.28
N SER A 176 -27.88 23.19 -26.07
CA SER A 176 -28.21 23.38 -27.48
C SER A 176 -28.06 22.07 -28.27
N ALA A 177 -26.98 21.32 -28.03
CA ALA A 177 -26.73 20.06 -28.72
C ALA A 177 -27.75 18.97 -28.35
N LEU A 178 -28.15 18.89 -27.08
CA LEU A 178 -29.14 17.92 -26.60
C LEU A 178 -30.56 18.24 -27.09
N ARG A 179 -30.89 19.52 -27.34
CA ARG A 179 -32.15 19.90 -28.00
C ARG A 179 -32.24 19.38 -29.43
N GLU A 180 -31.12 19.36 -30.16
CA GLU A 180 -31.05 18.86 -31.53
C GLU A 180 -30.89 17.33 -31.59
N TYR A 181 -30.15 16.74 -30.64
CA TYR A 181 -29.77 15.31 -30.64
C TYR A 181 -30.00 14.65 -29.26
N PRO A 182 -31.26 14.51 -28.82
CA PRO A 182 -31.60 14.04 -27.46
C PRO A 182 -31.21 12.58 -27.19
N GLU A 183 -31.08 11.72 -28.20
CA GLU A 183 -30.72 10.31 -28.02
C GLU A 183 -29.19 10.07 -28.04
N ARG A 184 -28.38 11.13 -28.05
CA ARG A 184 -26.92 11.00 -28.14
C ARG A 184 -26.29 10.80 -26.76
N ALA A 185 -25.98 9.56 -26.44
CA ALA A 185 -25.44 9.16 -25.14
C ALA A 185 -24.17 9.91 -24.70
N SER A 186 -23.27 10.22 -25.64
CA SER A 186 -22.04 10.97 -25.37
C SER A 186 -22.28 12.42 -24.93
N LEU A 187 -23.34 13.06 -25.43
CA LEU A 187 -23.74 14.40 -24.97
C LEU A 187 -24.24 14.36 -23.52
N HIS A 188 -25.04 13.35 -23.16
CA HIS A 188 -25.50 13.16 -21.79
C HIS A 188 -24.35 12.97 -20.79
N ILE A 189 -23.33 12.16 -21.12
CA ILE A 189 -22.14 11.99 -20.26
C ILE A 189 -21.40 13.32 -20.09
N ASN A 190 -21.13 14.01 -21.20
CA ASN A 190 -20.41 15.27 -21.20
C ASN A 190 -21.15 16.34 -20.39
N PHE A 191 -22.49 16.36 -20.49
CA PHE A 191 -23.34 17.29 -19.77
C PHE A 191 -23.38 16.99 -18.28
N ALA A 192 -23.62 15.73 -17.90
CA ALA A 192 -23.53 15.32 -16.50
C ALA A 192 -22.15 15.66 -15.89
N GLN A 193 -21.08 15.51 -16.67
CA GLN A 193 -19.74 15.82 -16.21
C GLN A 193 -19.49 17.31 -15.99
N VAL A 194 -19.98 18.21 -16.85
CA VAL A 194 -19.83 19.65 -16.63
C VAL A 194 -20.66 20.11 -15.44
N LEU A 195 -21.86 19.56 -15.22
CA LEU A 195 -22.68 19.85 -14.04
C LEU A 195 -21.99 19.43 -12.74
N VAL A 196 -21.28 18.30 -12.74
CA VAL A 196 -20.46 17.84 -11.60
C VAL A 196 -19.30 18.81 -11.31
N ASP A 197 -18.63 19.30 -12.35
CA ASP A 197 -17.55 20.27 -12.17
C ASP A 197 -18.08 21.65 -11.75
N GLN A 198 -19.26 22.05 -12.21
CA GLN A 198 -19.93 23.28 -11.79
C GLN A 198 -20.35 23.20 -10.32
N ALA A 199 -20.98 22.10 -9.90
CA ALA A 199 -21.35 21.87 -8.50
C ALA A 199 -20.14 21.97 -7.56
N GLU A 200 -19.00 21.44 -8.00
CA GLU A 200 -17.75 21.51 -7.25
C GLU A 200 -17.15 22.92 -7.22
N HIS A 201 -17.31 23.70 -8.29
CA HIS A 201 -16.80 25.07 -8.39
C HIS A 201 -17.64 26.08 -7.62
N THR A 202 -18.97 25.97 -7.68
CA THR A 202 -19.91 26.90 -7.05
C THR A 202 -20.29 26.50 -5.63
N GLY A 203 -20.10 25.23 -5.25
CA GLY A 203 -20.60 24.66 -4.00
C GLY A 203 -22.12 24.40 -4.00
N SER A 204 -22.81 24.58 -5.13
CA SER A 204 -24.25 24.32 -5.28
C SER A 204 -24.47 22.88 -5.74
N PHE A 205 -24.78 21.99 -4.81
CA PHE A 205 -24.88 20.55 -5.09
C PHE A 205 -26.27 20.08 -5.52
N GLU A 206 -27.26 20.98 -5.55
CA GLU A 206 -28.62 20.71 -6.02
C GLU A 206 -28.62 20.27 -7.50
N ILE A 207 -27.74 20.87 -8.30
CA ILE A 207 -27.54 20.60 -9.73
C ILE A 207 -27.08 19.15 -10.01
N LEU A 208 -26.56 18.44 -9.00
CA LEU A 208 -26.21 17.04 -9.16
C LEU A 208 -27.43 16.14 -9.40
N SER A 209 -28.64 16.60 -9.04
CA SER A 209 -29.88 15.87 -9.35
C SER A 209 -30.08 15.78 -10.88
N GLU A 210 -29.84 16.88 -11.59
CA GLU A 210 -29.87 16.92 -13.05
C GLU A 210 -28.73 16.07 -13.64
N ALA A 211 -27.50 16.17 -13.09
CA ALA A 211 -26.38 15.33 -13.52
C ALA A 211 -26.72 13.82 -13.42
N LYS A 212 -27.47 13.41 -12.39
CA LYS A 212 -27.93 12.03 -12.21
C LYS A 212 -28.86 11.59 -13.34
N GLU A 213 -29.78 12.44 -13.76
CA GLU A 213 -30.71 12.16 -14.88
C GLU A 213 -29.93 11.93 -16.17
N HIS A 214 -28.97 12.80 -16.48
CA HIS A 214 -28.12 12.64 -17.66
C HIS A 214 -27.24 11.39 -17.60
N PHE A 215 -26.64 11.05 -16.45
CA PHE A 215 -25.92 9.78 -16.31
C PHE A 215 -26.83 8.56 -16.49
N THR A 216 -28.06 8.63 -15.99
CA THR A 216 -29.04 7.54 -16.12
C THR A 216 -29.45 7.36 -17.59
N MET A 217 -29.72 8.46 -18.29
CA MET A 217 -30.04 8.43 -19.72
C MET A 217 -28.86 7.88 -20.54
N ALA A 218 -27.64 8.32 -20.24
CA ALA A 218 -26.44 7.78 -20.89
C ALA A 218 -26.29 6.27 -20.67
N ASP A 219 -26.48 5.79 -19.44
CA ASP A 219 -26.37 4.36 -19.12
C ASP A 219 -27.40 3.51 -19.87
N GLN A 220 -28.65 4.00 -19.96
CA GLN A 220 -29.71 3.37 -20.75
C GLN A 220 -29.33 3.27 -22.24
N LEU A 221 -28.84 4.37 -22.82
CA LEU A 221 -28.45 4.42 -24.23
C LEU A 221 -27.20 3.55 -24.52
N PHE A 222 -26.24 3.48 -23.58
CA PHE A 222 -25.05 2.62 -23.68
C PHE A 222 -25.29 1.16 -23.28
N ARG A 223 -26.49 0.80 -22.80
CA ARG A 223 -26.84 -0.53 -22.27
C ARG A 223 -25.83 -1.01 -21.21
N GLY A 224 -25.43 -0.12 -20.29
CA GLY A 224 -24.52 -0.46 -19.18
C GLY A 224 -23.02 -0.53 -19.55
N ARG A 225 -22.61 -0.10 -20.74
CA ARG A 225 -21.22 -0.21 -21.22
C ARG A 225 -20.45 1.11 -21.18
N LEU A 226 -20.24 1.66 -19.98
CA LEU A 226 -19.33 2.80 -19.79
C LEU A 226 -17.86 2.37 -19.88
N ASN A 227 -17.04 3.15 -20.57
CA ASN A 227 -15.59 2.98 -20.60
C ASN A 227 -14.94 3.40 -19.26
N ILE A 228 -13.63 3.13 -19.09
CA ILE A 228 -12.91 3.37 -17.84
C ILE A 228 -12.95 4.85 -17.41
N LYS A 229 -12.82 5.78 -18.37
CA LYS A 229 -12.83 7.23 -18.08
C LYS A 229 -14.22 7.67 -17.64
N GLU A 230 -15.26 7.22 -18.33
CA GLU A 230 -16.66 7.50 -18.02
C GLU A 230 -17.05 6.97 -16.64
N ARG A 231 -16.63 5.75 -16.30
CA ARG A 231 -16.84 5.19 -14.94
C ARG A 231 -16.18 6.04 -13.86
N ARG A 232 -14.98 6.57 -14.12
CA ARG A 232 -14.30 7.45 -13.16
C ARG A 232 -15.10 8.72 -12.90
N HIS A 233 -15.67 9.34 -13.93
CA HIS A 233 -16.53 10.51 -13.81
C HIS A 233 -17.85 10.19 -13.10
N TYR A 234 -18.44 9.03 -13.41
CA TYR A 234 -19.63 8.54 -12.73
C TYR A 234 -19.39 8.28 -11.24
N HIS A 235 -18.22 7.76 -10.87
CA HIS A 235 -17.84 7.63 -9.46
C HIS A 235 -17.66 9.00 -8.80
N LYS A 236 -17.01 9.99 -9.47
CA LYS A 236 -16.88 11.37 -8.94
C LYS A 236 -18.25 11.97 -8.64
N PHE A 237 -19.19 11.79 -9.56
CA PHE A 237 -20.57 12.19 -9.37
C PHE A 237 -21.16 11.63 -8.08
N TRP A 238 -21.07 10.31 -7.87
CA TRP A 238 -21.61 9.70 -6.65
C TRP A 238 -20.92 10.14 -5.37
N ILE A 239 -19.60 10.39 -5.40
CA ILE A 239 -18.86 10.96 -4.27
C ILE A 239 -19.46 12.32 -3.87
N LEU A 240 -19.77 13.19 -4.83
CA LEU A 240 -20.34 14.52 -4.56
C LEU A 240 -21.87 14.50 -4.36
N HIS A 241 -22.58 13.55 -4.94
CA HIS A 241 -24.03 13.44 -4.83
C HIS A 241 -24.43 12.89 -3.46
N GLN A 242 -23.69 11.90 -2.93
CA GLN A 242 -23.97 11.33 -1.62
C GLN A 242 -23.47 12.23 -0.50
N ARG A 243 -24.34 12.51 0.49
CA ARG A 243 -24.10 13.51 1.53
C ARG A 243 -22.79 13.28 2.29
N ARG A 244 -22.55 12.06 2.81
CA ARG A 244 -21.36 11.77 3.63
C ARG A 244 -20.05 11.84 2.87
N SER A 245 -19.98 11.25 1.67
CA SER A 245 -18.77 11.32 0.85
C SER A 245 -18.50 12.73 0.34
N ARG A 246 -19.55 13.53 0.09
CA ARG A 246 -19.42 14.95 -0.24
C ARG A 246 -18.82 15.73 0.94
N LEU A 247 -19.36 15.55 2.14
CA LEU A 247 -18.85 16.24 3.33
C LEU A 247 -17.40 15.86 3.63
N ALA A 248 -17.04 14.57 3.53
CA ALA A 248 -15.65 14.13 3.62
C ALA A 248 -14.77 14.78 2.54
N TRP A 249 -15.22 14.77 1.28
CA TRP A 249 -14.49 15.39 0.17
C TRP A 249 -14.19 16.87 0.44
N LEU A 250 -15.20 17.63 0.87
CA LEU A 250 -15.09 19.05 1.16
C LEU A 250 -14.20 19.34 2.37
N LEU A 251 -14.38 18.62 3.48
CA LEU A 251 -13.56 18.77 4.68
C LEU A 251 -12.07 18.64 4.35
N PHE A 252 -11.68 17.49 3.78
CA PHE A 252 -10.26 17.19 3.55
C PHE A 252 -9.64 18.05 2.46
N ARG A 253 -10.38 18.40 1.41
CA ARG A 253 -9.87 19.30 0.37
C ARG A 253 -9.64 20.71 0.92
N ASN A 254 -10.56 21.23 1.75
CA ASN A 254 -10.44 22.57 2.34
C ASN A 254 -9.30 22.67 3.35
N VAL A 255 -8.97 21.59 4.06
CA VAL A 255 -7.81 21.56 4.98
C VAL A 255 -6.48 21.24 4.26
N GLY A 256 -6.47 21.18 2.92
CA GLY A 256 -5.26 21.09 2.11
C GLY A 256 -4.80 19.67 1.77
N PHE A 257 -5.63 18.65 1.95
CA PHE A 257 -5.29 17.29 1.54
C PHE A 257 -5.50 17.15 0.03
N LYS A 258 -4.61 16.41 -0.64
CA LYS A 258 -4.66 16.21 -2.08
C LYS A 258 -5.36 14.91 -2.44
N PHE A 259 -6.28 14.97 -3.38
CA PHE A 259 -6.94 13.77 -3.90
C PHE A 259 -5.97 12.86 -4.65
N VAL A 260 -6.08 11.54 -4.40
CA VAL A 260 -5.33 10.50 -5.13
C VAL A 260 -6.26 9.58 -5.91
N LYS A 261 -7.18 8.88 -5.23
CA LYS A 261 -8.03 7.84 -5.84
C LYS A 261 -9.33 7.68 -5.06
N TRP A 262 -10.42 7.29 -5.73
CA TRP A 262 -11.69 6.96 -5.08
C TRP A 262 -12.31 5.72 -5.74
N ARG A 263 -13.25 5.11 -5.05
CA ARG A 263 -14.16 4.11 -5.62
C ARG A 263 -15.51 4.18 -4.91
N VAL A 264 -16.55 3.88 -5.68
CA VAL A 264 -17.91 3.76 -5.21
C VAL A 264 -18.34 2.31 -5.46
N ASN A 265 -18.94 1.67 -4.47
CA ASN A 265 -19.35 0.27 -4.55
C ASN A 265 -20.87 0.16 -4.75
N PHE A 266 -21.26 -0.66 -5.71
CA PHE A 266 -22.65 -0.91 -6.07
C PHE A 266 -23.01 -2.34 -5.68
N PRO A 267 -24.01 -2.53 -4.80
CA PRO A 267 -24.56 -3.85 -4.53
C PRO A 267 -25.12 -4.49 -5.81
N PRO A 268 -25.13 -5.83 -5.90
CA PRO A 268 -25.76 -6.52 -7.02
C PRO A 268 -27.23 -6.08 -7.16
N LYS A 269 -27.62 -5.65 -8.36
CA LYS A 269 -28.99 -5.20 -8.71
C LYS A 269 -29.45 -3.88 -8.06
N ALA A 270 -28.55 -3.10 -7.44
CA ALA A 270 -28.89 -1.79 -6.89
C ALA A 270 -28.57 -0.65 -7.87
N ASN A 271 -29.49 0.31 -8.00
CA ASN A 271 -29.30 1.53 -8.79
C ASN A 271 -28.61 2.67 -7.99
N ALA A 272 -28.22 2.39 -6.76
CA ALA A 272 -27.54 3.32 -5.86
C ALA A 272 -26.40 2.60 -5.13
N PRO A 273 -25.32 3.31 -4.81
CA PRO A 273 -24.18 2.71 -4.12
C PRO A 273 -24.48 2.46 -2.64
N SER A 274 -23.79 1.46 -2.06
CA SER A 274 -23.86 1.16 -0.61
C SER A 274 -22.85 1.95 0.20
N ASP A 275 -21.68 2.18 -0.39
CA ASP A 275 -20.53 2.78 0.25
C ASP A 275 -19.53 3.30 -0.79
N ALA A 276 -18.57 4.09 -0.31
CA ALA A 276 -17.45 4.57 -1.08
C ALA A 276 -16.22 4.74 -0.20
N TRP A 277 -15.06 4.77 -0.86
CA TRP A 277 -13.81 5.15 -0.23
C TRP A 277 -13.04 6.16 -1.05
N ILE A 278 -12.28 7.02 -0.37
CA ILE A 278 -11.46 8.08 -0.93
C ILE A 278 -10.07 8.03 -0.30
N LEU A 279 -9.04 7.97 -1.13
CA LEU A 279 -7.64 8.10 -0.73
C LEU A 279 -7.19 9.54 -0.92
N MET A 280 -6.70 10.12 0.17
CA MET A 280 -6.19 11.49 0.22
C MET A 280 -4.73 11.49 0.68
N ASP A 281 -3.94 12.43 0.16
CA ASP A 281 -2.55 12.65 0.51
C ASP A 281 -2.41 13.87 1.44
N PRO A 282 -2.08 13.66 2.73
CA PRO A 282 -1.92 14.70 3.73
C PRO A 282 -0.53 15.36 3.70
N ARG A 283 0.45 14.87 2.92
CA ARG A 283 1.88 15.24 3.08
C ARG A 283 2.17 16.72 2.85
N GLN A 284 1.32 17.43 2.12
CA GLN A 284 1.44 18.87 1.89
C GLN A 284 0.60 19.72 2.84
N SER A 285 -0.19 19.08 3.71
CA SER A 285 -1.00 19.73 4.72
C SER A 285 -0.19 19.97 6.00
N LYS A 286 -0.63 20.94 6.81
CA LYS A 286 -0.03 21.20 8.13
C LYS A 286 -0.23 20.06 9.13
N PHE A 287 -1.11 19.10 8.83
CA PHE A 287 -1.43 17.96 9.69
C PHE A 287 -0.42 16.81 9.57
N SER A 288 0.44 16.82 8.55
CA SER A 288 1.36 15.70 8.27
C SER A 288 2.31 15.41 9.42
N ARG A 289 3.03 16.42 9.94
CA ARG A 289 3.96 16.23 11.05
C ARG A 289 3.28 16.04 12.41
N PRO A 290 2.36 16.92 12.85
CA PRO A 290 1.84 16.86 14.23
C PRO A 290 1.08 15.57 14.53
N TYR A 291 0.45 14.96 13.51
CA TYR A 291 -0.38 13.76 13.66
C TYR A 291 0.21 12.53 12.98
N SER A 292 1.51 12.58 12.62
CA SER A 292 2.21 11.47 11.94
C SER A 292 1.47 10.97 10.68
N LEU A 293 0.93 11.89 9.87
CA LEU A 293 0.28 11.58 8.59
C LEU A 293 1.31 11.67 7.45
N ASP A 294 2.22 10.69 7.42
CA ASP A 294 3.33 10.54 6.46
C ASP A 294 2.96 9.72 5.20
N GLY A 295 1.81 9.03 5.24
CA GLY A 295 1.26 8.23 4.14
C GLY A 295 -0.13 8.68 3.67
N LEU A 296 -0.69 7.96 2.71
CA LEU A 296 -2.06 8.15 2.23
C LEU A 296 -3.06 7.70 3.29
N VAL A 297 -4.10 8.51 3.51
CA VAL A 297 -5.18 8.21 4.45
C VAL A 297 -6.44 7.77 3.72
N LEU A 298 -7.14 6.78 4.28
CA LEU A 298 -8.41 6.29 3.74
C LEU A 298 -9.59 6.96 4.45
N LEU A 299 -10.48 7.54 3.65
CA LEU A 299 -11.79 8.01 4.08
C LEU A 299 -12.82 6.98 3.61
N TYR A 300 -13.54 6.38 4.56
CA TYR A 300 -14.61 5.42 4.27
C TYR A 300 -15.98 6.06 4.55
N CYS A 301 -16.91 5.90 3.61
CA CYS A 301 -18.22 6.50 3.65
C CYS A 301 -19.27 5.43 3.37
N HIS A 302 -19.91 4.90 4.42
CA HIS A 302 -21.09 4.04 4.25
C HIS A 302 -22.32 4.93 4.05
N TYR A 303 -23.24 4.55 3.14
CA TYR A 303 -24.46 5.32 2.85
C TYR A 303 -25.75 4.82 3.51
N ALA A 304 -25.68 3.83 4.42
CA ALA A 304 -26.84 3.36 5.18
C ALA A 304 -27.30 4.42 6.19
N GLN A 305 -28.61 4.57 6.45
CA GLN A 305 -29.12 5.59 7.38
C GLN A 305 -28.47 5.48 8.76
N GLU A 306 -28.42 4.27 9.31
CA GLU A 306 -27.69 3.94 10.53
C GLU A 306 -26.41 3.16 10.19
N ILE A 307 -25.37 3.37 11.00
CA ILE A 307 -24.12 2.62 10.90
C ILE A 307 -23.97 1.83 12.20
N THR A 308 -23.86 0.51 12.06
CA THR A 308 -23.58 -0.42 13.16
C THR A 308 -22.10 -0.79 13.19
N GLU A 309 -21.69 -1.57 14.18
CA GLU A 309 -20.32 -2.12 14.27
C GLU A 309 -19.89 -2.86 12.99
N SER A 310 -20.81 -3.56 12.32
CA SER A 310 -20.55 -4.21 11.03
C SER A 310 -20.18 -3.21 9.93
N GLY A 311 -20.72 -1.99 9.97
CA GLY A 311 -20.35 -0.92 9.05
C GLY A 311 -18.93 -0.41 9.28
N VAL A 312 -18.50 -0.35 10.56
CA VAL A 312 -17.12 0.00 10.94
C VAL A 312 -16.15 -1.08 10.48
N ARG A 313 -16.45 -2.36 10.75
CA ARG A 313 -15.62 -3.51 10.33
C ARG A 313 -15.41 -3.56 8.82
N ARG A 314 -16.44 -3.27 8.03
CA ARG A 314 -16.30 -3.15 6.56
C ARG A 314 -15.31 -2.05 6.15
N GLY A 315 -15.24 -0.95 6.89
CA GLY A 315 -14.23 0.08 6.70
C GLY A 315 -12.81 -0.41 7.02
N GLU A 316 -12.64 -1.17 8.11
CA GLU A 316 -11.35 -1.78 8.49
C GLU A 316 -10.87 -2.80 7.45
N GLU A 317 -11.77 -3.66 6.95
CA GLU A 317 -11.50 -4.60 5.86
C GLU A 317 -11.06 -3.86 4.60
N CYS A 318 -11.77 -2.78 4.23
CA CYS A 318 -11.42 -1.94 3.11
C CYS A 318 -10.01 -1.35 3.28
N LEU A 319 -9.67 -0.83 4.46
CA LEU A 319 -8.33 -0.32 4.77
C LEU A 319 -7.26 -1.38 4.59
N LYS A 320 -7.48 -2.58 5.15
CA LYS A 320 -6.55 -3.70 5.05
C LYS A 320 -6.27 -4.10 3.61
N GLU A 321 -7.31 -4.17 2.77
CA GLU A 321 -7.14 -4.43 1.35
C GLU A 321 -6.36 -3.33 0.63
N ARG A 322 -6.64 -2.05 0.94
CA ARG A 322 -5.95 -0.93 0.28
C ARG A 322 -4.48 -0.85 0.67
N ALA A 323 -4.17 -1.09 1.94
CA ALA A 323 -2.79 -1.13 2.44
C ALA A 323 -1.99 -2.33 1.89
N ALA A 324 -2.66 -3.45 1.58
CA ALA A 324 -2.03 -4.56 0.88
C ALA A 324 -1.72 -4.27 -0.59
N GLU A 325 -2.54 -3.43 -1.25
CA GLU A 325 -2.32 -3.02 -2.65
C GLU A 325 -1.31 -1.89 -2.83
N ASP A 326 -1.28 -0.92 -1.90
CA ASP A 326 -0.41 0.26 -1.97
C ASP A 326 0.30 0.49 -0.63
N PRO A 327 1.64 0.31 -0.56
CA PRO A 327 2.39 0.45 0.68
C PRO A 327 2.45 1.89 1.22
N ASN A 328 2.03 2.88 0.43
CA ASN A 328 1.93 4.26 0.89
C ASN A 328 0.68 4.51 1.74
N VAL A 329 -0.33 3.63 1.71
CA VAL A 329 -1.54 3.76 2.53
C VAL A 329 -1.21 3.42 3.99
N LYS A 330 -1.58 4.30 4.93
CA LYS A 330 -1.40 4.04 6.36
C LYS A 330 -2.34 2.92 6.81
N PRO A 331 -1.83 1.74 7.22
CA PRO A 331 -2.68 0.59 7.58
C PRO A 331 -3.35 0.73 8.95
N ASP A 332 -2.91 1.71 9.75
CA ASP A 332 -3.28 1.90 11.15
C ASP A 332 -4.22 3.08 11.40
N LEU A 333 -4.72 3.73 10.34
CA LEU A 333 -5.59 4.90 10.45
C LEU A 333 -6.75 4.85 9.43
N LEU A 334 -7.97 4.90 9.94
CA LEU A 334 -9.20 4.94 9.17
C LEU A 334 -10.03 6.17 9.55
N PHE A 335 -10.44 6.97 8.58
CA PHE A 335 -11.49 7.97 8.81
C PHE A 335 -12.84 7.41 8.37
N ILE A 336 -13.86 7.56 9.20
CA ILE A 336 -15.22 7.14 8.87
C ILE A 336 -16.21 8.28 9.11
N VAL A 337 -17.07 8.56 8.12
CA VAL A 337 -18.15 9.54 8.30
C VAL A 337 -19.39 8.84 8.84
N LEU A 338 -19.87 9.30 9.99
CA LEU A 338 -21.01 8.74 10.71
C LEU A 338 -22.17 9.75 10.76
N PRO A 339 -23.44 9.28 10.74
CA PRO A 339 -24.59 10.16 10.96
C PRO A 339 -24.52 10.82 12.34
N GLU A 340 -24.26 10.02 13.37
CA GLU A 340 -24.04 10.43 14.77
C GLU A 340 -22.95 9.53 15.38
N ILE A 341 -22.14 10.09 16.29
CA ILE A 341 -21.06 9.33 16.94
C ILE A 341 -21.55 8.55 18.16
N GLU A 342 -22.52 9.09 18.90
CA GLU A 342 -22.90 8.60 20.24
C GLU A 342 -23.25 7.10 20.29
N PRO A 343 -24.01 6.51 19.34
CA PRO A 343 -24.34 5.08 19.37
C PRO A 343 -23.12 4.15 19.24
N LEU A 344 -22.06 4.60 18.57
CA LEU A 344 -20.85 3.81 18.33
C LEU A 344 -19.68 4.21 19.22
N LYS A 345 -19.81 5.28 20.00
CA LYS A 345 -18.71 5.90 20.76
C LYS A 345 -18.02 4.94 21.71
N HIS A 346 -18.79 4.12 22.43
CA HIS A 346 -18.22 3.11 23.32
C HIS A 346 -17.44 2.04 22.54
N TYR A 347 -18.03 1.50 21.47
CA TYR A 347 -17.37 0.54 20.59
C TYR A 347 -16.08 1.10 19.99
N LEU A 348 -16.11 2.32 19.44
CA LEU A 348 -14.91 2.97 18.88
C LEU A 348 -13.82 3.19 19.94
N ARG A 349 -14.19 3.48 21.19
CA ARG A 349 -13.24 3.57 22.30
C ARG A 349 -12.63 2.23 22.65
N LEU A 350 -13.42 1.14 22.65
CA LEU A 350 -12.88 -0.20 22.84
C LEU A 350 -11.87 -0.57 21.74
N LEU A 351 -12.09 -0.17 20.49
CA LEU A 351 -11.12 -0.37 19.41
C LEU A 351 -9.79 0.37 19.65
N LEU A 352 -9.82 1.54 20.32
CA LEU A 352 -8.60 2.27 20.68
C LEU A 352 -7.79 1.53 21.76
N GLU A 353 -8.43 0.69 22.58
CA GLU A 353 -7.77 -0.10 23.63
C GLU A 353 -7.02 -1.32 23.07
N ASP A 354 -7.39 -1.81 21.88
CA ASP A 354 -6.69 -2.90 21.17
C ASP A 354 -6.17 -2.44 19.79
N PRO A 355 -5.08 -1.68 19.76
CA PRO A 355 -4.58 -1.12 18.52
C PRO A 355 -3.53 -2.01 17.83
N GLU A 356 -3.44 -3.26 18.28
CA GLU A 356 -2.71 -4.34 17.60
C GLU A 356 -3.64 -5.03 16.60
N SER A 357 -4.90 -5.27 17.00
CA SER A 357 -5.91 -5.88 16.14
C SER A 357 -6.64 -4.88 15.25
N HIS A 358 -6.79 -3.63 15.70
CA HIS A 358 -7.63 -2.63 15.04
C HIS A 358 -6.85 -1.35 14.66
N PRO A 359 -7.14 -0.74 13.49
CA PRO A 359 -6.65 0.59 13.17
C PRO A 359 -7.35 1.64 14.05
N THR A 360 -6.71 2.80 14.21
CA THR A 360 -7.37 3.95 14.82
C THR A 360 -8.50 4.42 13.90
N VAL A 361 -9.74 4.23 14.34
CA VAL A 361 -10.92 4.72 13.63
C VAL A 361 -11.27 6.11 14.14
N VAL A 362 -11.06 7.11 13.30
CA VAL A 362 -11.43 8.51 13.57
C VAL A 362 -12.84 8.76 13.03
N PRO A 363 -13.86 8.85 13.90
CA PRO A 363 -15.22 9.16 13.48
C PRO A 363 -15.35 10.65 13.15
N ILE A 364 -16.05 10.95 12.05
CA ILE A 364 -16.39 12.31 11.65
C ILE A 364 -17.90 12.43 11.58
N GLU A 365 -18.47 13.39 12.30
CA GLU A 365 -19.92 13.51 12.43
C GLU A 365 -20.52 14.34 11.29
N GLU A 366 -21.54 13.79 10.64
CA GLU A 366 -22.20 14.40 9.48
C GLU A 366 -22.79 15.77 9.79
N SER A 367 -23.49 15.89 10.92
CA SER A 367 -24.13 17.13 11.38
C SER A 367 -23.10 18.25 11.60
N LYS A 368 -21.97 17.93 12.23
CA LYS A 368 -20.94 18.91 12.59
C LYS A 368 -20.20 19.47 11.39
N ILE A 369 -19.81 18.63 10.43
CA ILE A 369 -19.19 19.12 9.18
C ILE A 369 -20.16 20.02 8.42
N ASN A 370 -21.43 19.62 8.36
CA ASN A 370 -22.45 20.35 7.60
C ASN A 370 -22.73 21.74 8.21
N GLU A 371 -22.77 21.85 9.53
CA GLU A 371 -22.85 23.14 10.25
C GLU A 371 -21.66 24.04 9.90
N ILE A 372 -20.44 23.53 10.03
CA ILE A 372 -19.22 24.32 9.78
C ILE A 372 -19.11 24.78 8.32
N LEU A 373 -19.51 23.94 7.36
CA LEU A 373 -19.51 24.31 5.95
C LEU A 373 -20.55 25.39 5.63
N ALA A 374 -21.69 25.43 6.33
CA ALA A 374 -22.69 26.47 6.15
C ALA A 374 -22.18 27.86 6.57
N ASP A 375 -21.29 27.91 7.57
CA ASP A 375 -20.69 29.15 8.07
C ASP A 375 -19.58 29.71 7.17
N ASN A 376 -19.20 29.02 6.09
CA ASN A 376 -18.16 29.42 5.13
C ASN A 376 -16.84 29.86 5.79
N ASN A 377 -16.45 29.21 6.89
CA ASN A 377 -15.21 29.50 7.62
C ASN A 377 -14.18 28.35 7.48
N PRO A 378 -13.19 28.45 6.57
CA PRO A 378 -12.18 27.41 6.38
C PRO A 378 -11.32 27.12 7.63
N GLU A 379 -11.12 28.10 8.50
CA GLU A 379 -10.38 27.92 9.75
C GLU A 379 -11.15 27.08 10.76
N ALA A 380 -12.49 27.11 10.71
CA ALA A 380 -13.33 26.27 11.57
C ALA A 380 -13.23 24.78 11.18
N LEU A 381 -13.17 24.44 9.89
CA LEU A 381 -12.91 23.06 9.43
C LEU A 381 -11.56 22.56 9.90
N THR A 382 -10.57 23.45 9.85
CA THR A 382 -9.21 23.18 10.29
C THR A 382 -9.17 22.86 11.78
N ARG A 383 -9.76 23.72 12.62
CA ARG A 383 -9.87 23.49 14.08
C ARG A 383 -10.65 22.23 14.42
N TYR A 384 -11.71 21.94 13.68
CA TYR A 384 -12.50 20.72 13.88
C TYR A 384 -11.68 19.45 13.60
N LEU A 385 -10.92 19.43 12.50
CA LEU A 385 -10.05 18.29 12.22
C LEU A 385 -8.93 18.17 13.27
N GLU A 386 -8.34 19.28 13.71
CA GLU A 386 -7.36 19.26 14.82
C GLU A 386 -7.96 18.65 16.08
N GLN A 387 -9.18 19.04 16.45
CA GLN A 387 -9.88 18.49 17.61
C GLN A 387 -10.12 16.98 17.46
N LEU A 388 -10.60 16.51 16.30
CA LEU A 388 -10.83 15.09 16.05
C LEU A 388 -9.56 14.26 16.13
N LEU A 389 -8.49 14.73 15.46
CA LEU A 389 -7.22 14.02 15.47
C LEU A 389 -6.63 14.00 16.89
N SER A 390 -6.71 15.11 17.62
CA SER A 390 -6.25 15.16 19.01
C SER A 390 -7.07 14.25 19.93
N GLU A 391 -8.38 14.13 19.71
CA GLU A 391 -9.24 13.25 20.51
C GLU A 391 -9.02 11.77 20.22
N TRP A 392 -8.87 11.39 18.95
CA TRP A 392 -8.91 9.98 18.53
C TRP A 392 -7.53 9.39 18.22
N ILE A 393 -6.55 10.19 17.82
CA ILE A 393 -5.18 9.73 17.57
C ILE A 393 -4.34 9.79 18.85
N PHE A 394 -4.37 10.90 19.59
CA PHE A 394 -3.47 11.09 20.74
C PHE A 394 -3.91 10.43 22.05
N ARG A 395 -5.15 9.91 22.14
CA ARG A 395 -5.63 9.17 23.32
C ARG A 395 -5.09 7.75 23.44
N ARG A 396 -4.38 7.27 22.42
CA ARG A 396 -3.79 5.94 22.43
C ARG A 396 -2.53 5.94 23.29
N ASP A 397 -2.39 5.02 24.23
CA ASP A 397 -1.12 4.77 24.92
C ASP A 397 -0.29 3.74 24.11
N LEU A 398 0.57 4.26 23.22
CA LEU A 398 1.50 3.45 22.42
C LEU A 398 2.57 2.74 23.27
N TYR A 399 2.80 3.16 24.52
CA TYR A 399 3.76 2.48 25.40
C TYR A 399 3.18 1.22 26.05
N LYS A 400 1.87 1.15 26.34
CA LYS A 400 1.22 0.09 27.13
C LYS A 400 1.23 -1.34 26.52
N GLY A 401 1.62 -1.51 25.26
CA GLY A 401 1.63 -2.80 24.57
C GLY A 401 2.31 -3.92 25.37
N ASN A 402 1.57 -5.02 25.60
CA ASN A 402 2.02 -6.16 26.41
C ASN A 402 2.52 -7.35 25.58
N PHE A 403 2.32 -7.31 24.26
CA PHE A 403 2.64 -8.42 23.36
C PHE A 403 3.99 -8.24 22.66
N PRO A 404 4.57 -9.34 22.12
CA PRO A 404 5.77 -9.28 21.31
C PRO A 404 5.63 -8.31 20.14
N VAL A 405 6.49 -7.29 20.07
CA VAL A 405 6.45 -6.29 18.99
C VAL A 405 7.12 -6.83 17.73
N SER A 406 6.57 -6.49 16.56
CA SER A 406 7.14 -6.82 15.25
C SER A 406 6.97 -5.69 14.23
N GLY A 407 7.72 -5.74 13.14
CA GLY A 407 7.65 -4.76 12.04
C GLY A 407 8.11 -3.36 12.47
N ARG A 408 7.34 -2.31 12.11
CA ARG A 408 7.68 -0.89 12.40
C ARG A 408 7.65 -0.52 13.89
N ARG A 409 7.22 -1.44 14.77
CA ARG A 409 7.18 -1.27 16.23
C ARG A 409 8.31 -2.06 16.93
N PHE A 410 9.13 -2.78 16.17
CA PHE A 410 10.33 -3.45 16.65
C PHE A 410 11.50 -2.46 16.54
N PHE A 411 12.03 -2.04 17.68
CA PHE A 411 13.07 -1.02 17.76
C PHE A 411 14.42 -1.66 18.06
N GLY A 412 15.43 -1.24 17.32
CA GLY A 412 16.80 -1.69 17.49
C GLY A 412 17.00 -3.17 17.13
N ARG A 413 18.04 -3.76 17.72
CA ARG A 413 18.43 -5.19 17.57
C ARG A 413 18.95 -5.60 16.20
N GLU A 414 19.37 -4.67 15.34
CA GLU A 414 19.94 -5.01 14.03
C GLU A 414 21.19 -5.88 14.17
N ARG A 415 22.00 -5.62 15.20
CA ARG A 415 23.19 -6.41 15.51
C ARG A 415 22.83 -7.84 15.89
N GLU A 416 21.89 -8.03 16.81
CA GLU A 416 21.45 -9.38 17.23
C GLU A 416 20.79 -10.15 16.09
N ILE A 417 19.96 -9.48 15.29
CA ILE A 417 19.39 -10.06 14.06
C ILE A 417 20.51 -10.45 13.08
N GLY A 418 21.54 -9.61 12.92
CA GLY A 418 22.71 -9.91 12.09
C GLY A 418 23.44 -11.17 12.54
N ILE A 419 23.71 -11.30 13.84
CA ILE A 419 24.35 -12.49 14.44
C ILE A 419 23.49 -13.73 14.25
N LEU A 420 22.17 -13.63 14.48
CA LEU A 420 21.23 -14.73 14.27
C LEU A 420 21.19 -15.16 12.81
N ASN A 421 21.09 -14.21 11.87
CA ASN A 421 21.10 -14.50 10.43
C ASN A 421 22.38 -15.22 10.01
N GLN A 422 23.54 -14.70 10.40
CA GLN A 422 24.82 -15.32 10.09
C GLN A 422 24.88 -16.76 10.62
N SER A 423 24.47 -16.98 11.87
CA SER A 423 24.49 -18.29 12.50
C SER A 423 23.56 -19.29 11.79
N ILE A 424 22.37 -18.84 11.41
CA ILE A 424 21.40 -19.65 10.67
C ILE A 424 21.93 -20.00 9.27
N ASP A 425 22.53 -19.04 8.57
CA ASP A 425 23.10 -19.26 7.23
C ASP A 425 24.24 -20.29 7.27
N GLU A 426 25.09 -20.21 8.29
CA GLU A 426 26.15 -21.17 8.58
C GLU A 426 25.63 -22.53 9.12
N GLY A 427 24.33 -22.64 9.40
CA GLY A 427 23.70 -23.86 9.90
C GLY A 427 23.97 -24.17 11.37
N ARG A 428 24.32 -23.15 12.18
CA ARG A 428 24.59 -23.26 13.61
C ARG A 428 23.33 -23.03 14.44
N SER A 429 23.08 -23.93 15.39
CA SER A 429 22.00 -23.79 16.37
C SER A 429 22.40 -22.83 17.50
N MET A 430 21.46 -22.01 17.96
CA MET A 430 21.72 -20.90 18.89
C MET A 430 20.71 -20.87 20.04
N GLY A 431 21.17 -20.42 21.21
CA GLY A 431 20.35 -20.20 22.40
C GLY A 431 20.30 -18.72 22.75
N ILE A 432 19.09 -18.15 22.81
CA ILE A 432 18.84 -16.76 23.15
C ILE A 432 18.40 -16.70 24.61
N PHE A 433 19.25 -16.14 25.46
CA PHE A 433 19.04 -16.10 26.91
C PHE A 433 18.91 -14.66 27.40
N GLY A 434 18.16 -14.47 28.49
CA GLY A 434 18.02 -13.16 29.12
C GLY A 434 16.74 -13.06 29.93
N LEU A 435 16.59 -11.96 30.66
CA LEU A 435 15.49 -11.76 31.62
C LEU A 435 14.09 -11.87 31.01
N ARG A 436 13.08 -12.07 31.87
CA ARG A 436 11.68 -12.01 31.43
C ARG A 436 11.37 -10.61 30.88
N LYS A 437 10.60 -10.56 29.78
CA LYS A 437 10.22 -9.31 29.09
C LYS A 437 11.40 -8.49 28.53
N SER A 438 12.58 -9.09 28.34
CA SER A 438 13.73 -8.46 27.66
C SER A 438 13.55 -8.31 26.14
N GLY A 439 12.56 -9.01 25.57
CA GLY A 439 12.23 -8.96 24.14
C GLY A 439 12.63 -10.21 23.32
N LYS A 440 12.97 -11.34 23.97
CA LYS A 440 13.32 -12.61 23.30
C LYS A 440 12.23 -13.08 22.33
N THR A 441 11.00 -13.17 22.81
CA THR A 441 9.84 -13.56 22.01
C THR A 441 9.65 -12.59 20.83
N SER A 442 9.72 -11.28 21.06
CA SER A 442 9.65 -10.26 19.99
C SER A 442 10.73 -10.47 18.91
N LEU A 443 11.96 -10.79 19.33
CA LEU A 443 13.08 -11.06 18.43
C LEU A 443 12.83 -12.33 17.60
N LEU A 444 12.32 -13.41 18.20
CA LEU A 444 11.94 -14.63 17.47
C LEU A 444 10.85 -14.35 16.42
N TYR A 445 9.80 -13.60 16.78
CA TYR A 445 8.74 -13.20 15.85
C TYR A 445 9.29 -12.35 14.70
N GLN A 446 10.14 -11.38 14.99
CA GLN A 446 10.76 -10.54 13.97
C GLN A 446 11.65 -11.36 13.03
N LEU A 447 12.44 -12.28 13.57
CA LEU A 447 13.27 -13.18 12.78
C LEU A 447 12.42 -14.05 11.85
N ARG A 448 11.29 -14.58 12.32
CA ARG A 448 10.32 -15.33 11.48
C ARG A 448 9.82 -14.50 10.29
N LEU A 449 9.59 -13.19 10.48
CA LEU A 449 9.13 -12.30 9.41
C LEU A 449 10.23 -11.95 8.40
N ILE A 450 11.49 -11.91 8.82
CA ILE A 450 12.65 -11.60 7.96
C ILE A 450 13.03 -12.83 7.13
N ARG A 451 13.01 -14.03 7.71
CA ARG A 451 13.42 -15.30 7.07
C ARG A 451 12.34 -15.90 6.15
N LYS A 452 11.72 -15.10 5.27
CA LYS A 452 10.66 -15.56 4.34
C LYS A 452 11.10 -16.62 3.32
N GLY A 453 12.42 -16.73 3.09
CA GLY A 453 13.01 -17.74 2.22
C GLY A 453 13.15 -19.11 2.89
N ASP A 454 13.07 -19.16 4.23
CA ASP A 454 13.19 -20.38 5.01
C ASP A 454 11.83 -20.90 5.46
N ILE A 455 11.83 -22.12 6.01
CA ILE A 455 10.63 -22.74 6.58
C ILE A 455 10.80 -22.75 8.11
N VAL A 456 10.01 -21.95 8.80
CA VAL A 456 10.19 -21.65 10.24
C VAL A 456 9.03 -22.20 11.06
N ALA A 457 9.32 -23.09 12.00
CA ALA A 457 8.37 -23.50 13.02
C ALA A 457 8.65 -22.72 14.30
N TYR A 458 7.65 -21.99 14.79
CA TYR A 458 7.67 -21.39 16.12
C TYR A 458 6.81 -22.23 17.04
N VAL A 459 7.39 -22.73 18.12
CA VAL A 459 6.70 -23.58 19.10
C VAL A 459 6.91 -22.97 20.48
N ASP A 460 5.79 -22.71 21.14
CA ASP A 460 5.73 -22.25 22.52
C ASP A 460 5.26 -23.42 23.40
N PRO A 461 6.14 -24.02 24.22
CA PRO A 461 5.80 -25.07 25.15
C PRO A 461 4.70 -24.69 26.15
N GLU A 462 4.52 -23.41 26.51
CA GLU A 462 3.44 -22.99 27.42
C GLU A 462 2.05 -23.21 26.82
N ALA A 463 1.94 -23.21 25.49
CA ALA A 463 0.69 -23.46 24.78
C ALA A 463 0.32 -24.95 24.72
N SER A 464 1.17 -25.86 25.20
CA SER A 464 0.93 -27.29 25.11
C SER A 464 -0.05 -27.79 26.18
N PRO A 465 -1.05 -28.60 25.81
CA PRO A 465 -1.94 -29.25 26.79
C PRO A 465 -1.29 -30.43 27.50
N ILE A 466 -0.11 -30.88 27.06
CA ILE A 466 0.61 -32.02 27.63
C ILE A 466 2.09 -31.69 27.82
N SER A 467 2.69 -32.11 28.93
CA SER A 467 4.12 -31.90 29.20
C SER A 467 4.99 -33.01 28.57
N ASP A 468 4.86 -33.21 27.26
CA ASP A 468 5.52 -34.29 26.50
C ASP A 468 6.08 -33.78 25.15
N CYS A 469 7.34 -34.12 24.86
CA CYS A 469 8.02 -33.69 23.62
C CYS A 469 7.40 -34.26 22.34
N SER A 470 6.52 -35.25 22.44
CA SER A 470 5.68 -35.74 21.34
C SER A 470 4.87 -34.60 20.72
N TRP A 471 4.36 -33.69 21.56
CA TRP A 471 3.60 -32.52 21.10
C TRP A 471 4.49 -31.54 20.33
N ILE A 472 5.72 -31.29 20.80
CA ILE A 472 6.69 -30.42 20.11
C ILE A 472 6.98 -30.96 18.71
N CYS A 473 7.25 -32.27 18.59
CA CYS A 473 7.50 -32.92 17.30
C CYS A 473 6.32 -32.75 16.33
N TRP A 474 5.10 -33.01 16.81
CA TRP A 474 3.88 -32.87 16.01
C TRP A 474 3.66 -31.42 15.59
N ARG A 475 3.68 -30.47 16.54
CA ARG A 475 3.45 -29.04 16.29
C ARG A 475 4.45 -28.47 15.29
N THR A 476 5.72 -28.84 15.44
CA THR A 476 6.80 -28.45 14.53
C THR A 476 6.50 -28.85 13.09
N VAL A 477 6.07 -30.10 12.86
CA VAL A 477 5.73 -30.57 11.51
C VAL A 477 4.50 -29.87 10.95
N GLN A 478 3.48 -29.56 11.78
CA GLN A 478 2.32 -28.81 11.30
C GLN A 478 2.71 -27.41 10.79
N GLU A 479 3.52 -26.66 11.56
CA GLU A 479 3.98 -25.32 11.19
C GLU A 479 4.82 -25.34 9.91
N TRP A 480 5.75 -26.29 9.79
CA TRP A 480 6.56 -26.44 8.58
C TRP A 480 5.72 -26.85 7.36
N ALA A 481 4.78 -27.78 7.54
CA ALA A 481 3.93 -28.27 6.45
C ALA A 481 3.06 -27.15 5.85
N GLN A 482 2.54 -26.23 6.67
CA GLN A 482 1.74 -25.10 6.19
C GLN A 482 2.50 -24.16 5.24
N GLN A 483 3.82 -24.09 5.37
CA GLN A 483 4.67 -23.19 4.57
C GLN A 483 5.17 -23.85 3.27
N VAL A 484 5.10 -25.18 3.18
CA VAL A 484 5.52 -25.93 2.01
C VAL A 484 4.34 -26.13 1.05
N LYS A 485 4.40 -25.54 -0.15
CA LYS A 485 3.36 -25.65 -1.20
C LYS A 485 3.13 -27.07 -1.75
N ALA A 486 3.98 -28.03 -1.40
CA ALA A 486 3.91 -29.41 -1.90
C ALA A 486 2.88 -30.26 -1.13
N ASP A 487 2.55 -31.45 -1.63
CA ASP A 487 1.54 -32.36 -1.09
C ASP A 487 1.83 -32.77 0.37
N THR A 488 1.29 -31.99 1.31
CA THR A 488 1.42 -32.14 2.77
C THR A 488 0.80 -33.43 3.29
N LYS A 489 -0.03 -34.11 2.46
CA LYS A 489 -0.61 -35.43 2.73
C LYS A 489 0.43 -36.56 2.80
N SER A 490 1.64 -36.32 2.29
CA SER A 490 2.74 -37.29 2.32
C SER A 490 3.46 -37.37 3.68
N LEU A 491 3.35 -36.34 4.52
CA LEU A 491 3.99 -36.32 5.84
C LEU A 491 3.21 -37.21 6.82
N SER A 492 3.93 -37.90 7.70
CA SER A 492 3.36 -38.84 8.68
C SER A 492 2.62 -38.10 9.78
N LEU A 493 3.19 -37.04 10.36
CA LEU A 493 2.59 -36.34 11.49
C LEU A 493 1.44 -35.39 11.09
N THR A 494 1.35 -34.98 9.83
CA THR A 494 0.18 -34.21 9.32
C THR A 494 -1.10 -35.04 9.26
N LYS A 495 -0.99 -36.38 9.31
CA LYS A 495 -2.16 -37.29 9.36
C LYS A 495 -2.82 -37.33 10.74
N VAL A 496 -2.11 -36.91 11.78
CA VAL A 496 -2.65 -36.83 13.14
C VAL A 496 -3.37 -35.49 13.28
N GLN A 497 -4.70 -35.53 13.25
CA GLN A 497 -5.55 -34.33 13.22
C GLN A 497 -5.73 -33.65 14.58
N SER A 498 -5.48 -34.35 15.69
CA SER A 498 -5.66 -33.83 17.05
C SER A 498 -4.53 -34.27 17.97
N GLU A 499 -4.13 -33.36 18.83
CA GLU A 499 -3.13 -33.54 19.89
C GLU A 499 -3.57 -34.55 20.97
N GLU A 500 -4.88 -34.75 21.16
CA GLU A 500 -5.43 -35.71 22.12
C GLU A 500 -5.20 -37.19 21.71
N LYS A 501 -4.81 -37.42 20.45
CA LYS A 501 -4.62 -38.76 19.87
C LYS A 501 -3.18 -38.99 19.40
N LEU A 502 -2.21 -38.33 20.03
CA LEU A 502 -0.80 -38.53 19.70
C LEU A 502 -0.40 -40.00 19.96
N PRO A 503 0.20 -40.68 18.96
CA PRO A 503 0.79 -42.00 19.15
C PRO A 503 1.89 -42.02 20.21
N ASP A 504 2.34 -43.23 20.57
CA ASP A 504 3.51 -43.41 21.44
C ASP A 504 4.77 -42.73 20.88
N TRP A 505 5.67 -42.33 21.78
CA TRP A 505 6.92 -41.63 21.46
C TRP A 505 7.74 -42.31 20.36
N SER A 506 7.83 -43.64 20.35
CA SER A 506 8.59 -44.37 19.33
C SER A 506 8.02 -44.17 17.93
N LYS A 507 6.69 -44.17 17.80
CA LYS A 507 6.01 -43.87 16.53
C LYS A 507 6.13 -42.40 16.16
N ILE A 508 5.96 -41.48 17.11
CA ILE A 508 6.12 -40.04 16.89
C ILE A 508 7.51 -39.72 16.37
N LEU A 509 8.56 -40.20 17.05
CA LEU A 509 9.95 -39.92 16.70
C LEU A 509 10.33 -40.50 15.33
N LYS A 510 9.83 -41.71 15.00
CA LYS A 510 10.00 -42.30 13.66
C LYS A 510 9.30 -41.46 12.58
N GLY A 511 8.08 -41.02 12.85
CA GLY A 511 7.32 -40.11 11.97
C GLY A 511 8.06 -38.80 11.76
N PHE A 512 8.49 -38.15 12.85
CA PHE A 512 9.24 -36.90 12.84
C PHE A 512 10.54 -37.03 12.05
N SER A 513 11.32 -38.11 12.24
CA SER A 513 12.54 -38.39 11.47
C SER A 513 12.28 -38.56 9.97
N SER A 514 11.19 -39.23 9.59
CA SER A 514 10.81 -39.43 8.19
C SER A 514 10.36 -38.11 7.54
N ASP A 515 9.56 -37.33 8.27
CA ASP A 515 9.02 -36.06 7.82
C ASP A 515 10.14 -35.03 7.67
N LEU A 516 11.07 -34.97 8.62
CA LEU A 516 12.25 -34.12 8.56
C LEU A 516 13.08 -34.39 7.31
N ARG A 517 13.40 -35.67 7.03
CA ARG A 517 14.14 -36.05 5.81
C ARG A 517 13.41 -35.66 4.54
N THR A 518 12.09 -35.86 4.52
CA THR A 518 11.23 -35.50 3.38
C THR A 518 11.22 -33.99 3.17
N LEU A 519 11.06 -33.20 4.23
CA LEU A 519 11.08 -31.74 4.19
C LEU A 519 12.43 -31.24 3.69
N ILE A 520 13.54 -31.67 4.30
CA ILE A 520 14.92 -31.29 3.90
C ILE A 520 15.19 -31.54 2.41
N SER A 521 14.66 -32.64 1.85
CA SER A 521 14.80 -32.96 0.42
C SER A 521 13.99 -32.06 -0.52
N LYS A 522 12.92 -31.43 0.00
CA LYS A 522 12.00 -30.57 -0.76
C LYS A 522 12.33 -29.08 -0.65
N VAL A 523 13.02 -28.68 0.42
CA VAL A 523 13.49 -27.30 0.61
C VAL A 523 14.57 -26.96 -0.43
N SER A 524 14.58 -25.73 -0.94
CA SER A 524 15.64 -25.27 -1.87
C SER A 524 17.04 -25.41 -1.26
N PRO A 525 18.11 -25.49 -2.09
CA PRO A 525 19.47 -25.68 -1.59
C PRO A 525 19.88 -24.66 -0.52
N ASP A 526 19.48 -23.41 -0.70
CA ASP A 526 19.86 -22.28 0.16
C ASP A 526 18.93 -22.07 1.35
N ALA A 527 17.76 -22.71 1.36
CA ALA A 527 16.77 -22.52 2.43
C ALA A 527 16.99 -23.49 3.58
N LYS A 528 16.72 -22.99 4.79
CA LYS A 528 16.85 -23.69 6.06
C LYS A 528 15.49 -24.12 6.58
N LEU A 529 15.52 -25.19 7.36
CA LEU A 529 14.41 -25.64 8.18
C LEU A 529 14.71 -25.23 9.61
N ILE A 530 13.96 -24.27 10.13
CA ILE A 530 14.26 -23.62 11.41
C ILE A 530 13.20 -24.05 12.43
N LEU A 531 13.66 -24.56 13.58
CA LEU A 531 12.83 -24.81 14.76
C LEU A 531 13.16 -23.77 15.82
N MET A 532 12.18 -22.93 16.18
CA MET A 532 12.27 -21.99 17.30
C MET A 532 11.46 -22.54 18.48
N LEU A 533 12.11 -22.77 19.61
CA LEU A 533 11.49 -23.17 20.87
C LEU A 533 11.59 -21.99 21.85
N ASP A 534 10.47 -21.38 22.24
CA ASP A 534 10.47 -20.39 23.32
C ASP A 534 10.37 -21.09 24.70
N GLU A 535 10.72 -20.37 25.77
CA GLU A 535 10.69 -20.85 27.16
C GLU A 535 11.22 -22.28 27.38
N ILE A 536 12.43 -22.55 26.90
CA ILE A 536 13.06 -23.88 26.95
C ILE A 536 13.14 -24.48 28.37
N GLU A 537 13.20 -23.64 29.40
CA GLU A 537 13.13 -24.04 30.81
C GLU A 537 11.87 -24.83 31.18
N LYS A 538 10.79 -24.72 30.43
CA LYS A 538 9.57 -25.51 30.65
C LYS A 538 9.79 -26.96 30.26
N VAL A 539 10.53 -27.18 29.17
CA VAL A 539 10.82 -28.51 28.62
C VAL A 539 11.94 -29.19 29.42
N MET A 540 13.00 -28.43 29.71
CA MET A 540 14.15 -28.89 30.50
C MET A 540 14.45 -27.89 31.62
N PRO A 541 13.77 -27.99 32.79
CA PRO A 541 14.07 -27.13 33.93
C PRO A 541 15.43 -27.49 34.53
N THR A 542 16.09 -26.51 35.15
CA THR A 542 17.38 -26.73 35.85
C THR A 542 17.23 -27.55 37.13
N LYS A 543 16.07 -27.50 37.78
CA LYS A 543 15.71 -28.32 38.93
C LYS A 543 14.32 -28.93 38.72
N GLY A 544 14.15 -30.20 39.06
CA GLY A 544 12.89 -30.93 38.94
C GLY A 544 12.79 -31.84 37.71
N GLU A 545 11.64 -32.47 37.55
CA GLU A 545 11.36 -33.31 36.38
C GLU A 545 10.98 -32.42 35.19
N GLY A 546 11.68 -32.62 34.06
CA GLY A 546 11.33 -31.99 32.80
C GLY A 546 10.19 -32.70 32.08
N TRP A 547 9.90 -32.25 30.87
CA TRP A 547 8.91 -32.90 30.03
C TRP A 547 9.31 -34.33 29.71
N ALA A 548 8.29 -35.19 29.55
CA ALA A 548 8.50 -36.55 29.08
C ALA A 548 9.24 -36.54 27.74
N HIS A 549 10.21 -37.44 27.62
CA HIS A 549 11.05 -37.64 26.44
C HIS A 549 11.95 -36.46 26.02
N SER A 550 12.19 -35.49 26.91
CA SER A 550 13.04 -34.32 26.62
C SER A 550 14.48 -34.68 26.26
N LEU A 551 15.13 -35.57 27.02
CA LEU A 551 16.49 -36.02 26.74
C LEU A 551 16.59 -36.73 25.38
N GLU A 552 15.66 -37.65 25.08
CA GLU A 552 15.64 -38.37 23.81
C GLU A 552 15.36 -37.43 22.63
N PHE A 553 14.48 -36.44 22.82
CA PHE A 553 14.18 -35.41 21.82
C PHE A 553 15.41 -34.60 21.46
N PHE A 554 16.13 -34.04 22.44
CA PHE A 554 17.32 -33.23 22.17
C PHE A 554 18.49 -34.07 21.65
N ARG A 555 18.62 -35.32 22.09
CA ARG A 555 19.59 -36.28 21.52
C ARG A 555 19.31 -36.51 20.04
N PHE A 556 18.04 -36.70 19.67
CA PHE A 556 17.63 -36.79 18.27
C PHE A 556 17.91 -35.51 17.49
N LEU A 557 17.50 -34.34 18.02
CA LEU A 557 17.68 -33.05 17.35
C LEU A 557 19.15 -32.75 17.06
N ARG A 558 20.04 -32.97 18.04
CA ARG A 558 21.48 -32.79 17.87
C ARG A 558 22.04 -33.67 16.75
N GLY A 559 21.68 -34.94 16.74
CA GLY A 559 22.08 -35.88 15.68
C GLY A 559 21.52 -35.48 14.31
N ALA A 560 20.26 -35.05 14.25
CA ALA A 560 19.61 -34.62 13.03
C ALA A 560 20.22 -33.32 12.46
N ALA A 561 20.54 -32.35 13.31
CA ALA A 561 21.20 -31.11 12.92
C ALA A 561 22.56 -31.38 12.27
N GLN A 562 23.37 -32.25 12.90
CA GLN A 562 24.68 -32.66 12.37
C GLN A 562 24.58 -33.39 11.03
N GLN A 563 23.60 -34.29 10.87
CA GLN A 563 23.40 -35.04 9.62
C GLN A 563 22.81 -34.19 8.49
N SER A 564 22.10 -33.12 8.82
CA SER A 564 21.42 -32.27 7.84
C SER A 564 22.35 -31.39 6.99
N GLN A 565 23.67 -31.45 7.22
CA GLN A 565 24.67 -30.56 6.59
C GLN A 565 24.31 -29.07 6.75
N GLY A 566 23.83 -28.69 7.93
CA GLY A 566 23.47 -27.30 8.25
C GLY A 566 22.14 -26.83 7.66
N LYS A 567 21.27 -27.75 7.18
CA LYS A 567 19.90 -27.42 6.73
C LYS A 567 18.88 -27.34 7.87
N LEU A 568 19.06 -28.10 8.95
CA LEU A 568 18.24 -27.99 10.15
C LEU A 568 18.94 -27.10 11.16
N VAL A 569 18.29 -26.01 11.56
CA VAL A 569 18.77 -25.08 12.59
C VAL A 569 17.76 -25.05 13.73
N THR A 570 18.24 -25.14 14.96
CA THR A 570 17.39 -25.01 16.15
C THR A 570 17.77 -23.75 16.92
N ILE A 571 16.79 -22.92 17.21
CA ILE A 571 16.91 -21.74 18.04
C ILE A 571 16.09 -21.98 19.29
N VAL A 572 16.73 -21.91 20.46
CA VAL A 572 16.02 -21.97 21.75
C VAL A 572 16.03 -20.58 22.37
N ALA A 573 14.94 -20.19 23.01
CA ALA A 573 14.90 -19.01 23.86
C ALA A 573 14.54 -19.42 25.28
N GLY A 574 15.18 -18.77 26.25
CA GLY A 574 14.95 -19.05 27.66
C GLY A 574 15.44 -17.96 28.56
N ALA A 575 15.18 -18.09 29.86
CA ALA A 575 15.66 -17.08 30.81
C ALA A 575 17.17 -17.18 31.09
N ASN A 576 17.74 -18.38 31.07
CA ASN A 576 19.09 -18.65 31.55
C ASN A 576 19.79 -19.76 30.71
N PRO A 577 21.08 -19.61 30.35
CA PRO A 577 21.83 -20.59 29.58
C PRO A 577 22.24 -21.86 30.34
N ALA A 578 22.00 -21.98 31.65
CA ALA A 578 22.50 -23.09 32.48
C ALA A 578 22.23 -24.48 31.90
N ILE A 579 21.10 -24.67 31.21
CA ILE A 579 20.77 -25.91 30.49
C ILE A 579 21.82 -26.28 29.43
N CYS A 580 22.54 -25.33 28.84
CA CYS A 580 23.61 -25.54 27.86
C CYS A 580 24.98 -25.75 28.52
N GLU A 581 25.14 -25.32 29.78
CA GLU A 581 26.40 -25.38 30.53
C GLU A 581 26.51 -26.61 31.45
N MET A 582 25.39 -27.23 31.81
CA MET A 582 25.38 -28.44 32.64
C MET A 582 25.83 -29.66 31.83
N ALA A 583 26.87 -30.37 32.29
CA ALA A 583 27.35 -31.59 31.62
C ALA A 583 26.36 -32.76 31.72
N GLN A 584 25.60 -32.83 32.83
CA GLN A 584 24.62 -33.87 33.10
C GLN A 584 23.28 -33.27 33.53
N TRP A 585 22.19 -33.92 33.18
CA TRP A 585 20.83 -33.58 33.59
C TRP A 585 20.14 -34.83 34.11
N ASN A 586 19.65 -34.79 35.36
CA ASN A 586 19.06 -35.94 36.07
C ASN A 586 19.91 -37.23 36.04
N GLY A 587 21.24 -37.08 36.11
CA GLY A 587 22.19 -38.20 36.15
C GLY A 587 22.53 -38.80 34.77
N GLU A 588 21.96 -38.28 33.68
CA GLU A 588 22.33 -38.65 32.31
C GLU A 588 23.15 -37.54 31.63
N ASP A 589 23.93 -37.91 30.62
CA ASP A 589 24.68 -36.96 29.80
C ASP A 589 23.72 -35.99 29.09
N ASN A 590 24.00 -34.70 29.25
CA ASN A 590 23.14 -33.66 28.70
C ASN A 590 23.35 -33.51 27.18
N PRO A 591 22.35 -33.83 26.33
CA PRO A 591 22.50 -33.74 24.89
C PRO A 591 22.67 -32.30 24.39
N VAL A 592 22.21 -31.29 25.15
CA VAL A 592 22.33 -29.87 24.77
C VAL A 592 23.60 -29.20 25.31
N PHE A 593 24.44 -29.92 26.05
CA PHE A 593 25.72 -29.39 26.54
C PHE A 593 26.59 -28.90 25.39
N GLN A 594 26.91 -27.60 25.41
CA GLN A 594 27.66 -26.88 24.36
C GLN A 594 27.10 -27.06 22.93
N PHE A 595 25.82 -27.41 22.80
CA PHE A 595 25.20 -27.60 21.49
C PHE A 595 24.72 -26.28 20.88
N PHE A 596 24.18 -25.40 21.72
CA PHE A 596 23.72 -24.08 21.33
C PHE A 596 24.81 -23.06 21.59
N GLU A 597 25.10 -22.21 20.59
CA GLU A 597 25.88 -21.01 20.82
C GLU A 597 25.04 -20.03 21.65
N GLU A 598 25.62 -19.49 22.72
CA GLU A 598 24.88 -18.64 23.66
C GLU A 598 24.90 -17.18 23.20
N MET A 599 23.71 -16.61 23.01
CA MET A 599 23.49 -15.19 22.87
C MET A 599 22.71 -14.69 24.08
N PHE A 600 23.34 -13.87 24.91
CA PHE A 600 22.61 -13.08 25.89
C PHE A 600 21.99 -11.86 25.19
N LEU A 601 20.67 -11.73 25.25
CA LEU A 601 19.96 -10.61 24.66
C LEU A 601 20.25 -9.35 25.49
N PRO A 602 20.99 -8.34 24.96
CA PRO A 602 21.33 -7.14 25.72
C PRO A 602 20.08 -6.30 26.03
N LEU A 603 20.18 -5.27 26.87
CA LEU A 603 19.14 -4.23 26.91
C LEU A 603 19.32 -3.28 25.73
N LEU A 604 18.34 -2.41 25.45
CA LEU A 604 18.51 -1.44 24.38
C LEU A 604 19.61 -0.45 24.77
N PRO A 605 20.55 -0.13 23.87
CA PRO A 605 21.48 0.97 24.08
C PRO A 605 20.72 2.30 24.11
N GLU A 606 21.35 3.34 24.67
CA GLU A 606 20.72 4.64 24.92
C GLU A 606 20.07 5.25 23.67
N ASN A 607 20.75 5.17 22.53
CA ASN A 607 20.24 5.66 21.24
C ASN A 607 18.99 4.92 20.76
N GLU A 608 18.97 3.57 20.82
CA GLU A 608 17.82 2.76 20.40
C GLU A 608 16.65 2.90 21.39
N CYS A 609 16.94 3.01 22.69
CA CYS A 609 15.94 3.28 23.72
C CYS A 609 15.30 4.66 23.50
N ARG A 610 16.11 5.69 23.23
CA ARG A 610 15.66 7.04 22.87
C ARG A 610 14.77 7.00 21.63
N GLU A 611 15.19 6.31 20.57
CA GLU A 611 14.41 6.17 19.34
C GLU A 611 13.04 5.55 19.63
N MET A 612 12.98 4.45 20.37
CA MET A 612 11.72 3.82 20.78
C MET A 612 10.81 4.81 21.53
N ILE A 613 11.35 5.56 22.50
CA ILE A 613 10.57 6.52 23.30
C ILE A 613 10.03 7.63 22.40
N VAL A 614 10.89 8.25 21.59
CA VAL A 614 10.52 9.38 20.74
C VAL A 614 9.52 8.98 19.66
N THR A 615 9.77 7.89 18.92
CA THR A 615 8.88 7.45 17.85
C THR A 615 7.50 7.05 18.36
N LEU A 616 7.42 6.35 19.49
CA LEU A 616 6.12 6.04 20.11
C LEU A 616 5.45 7.32 20.64
N GLY A 617 6.22 8.22 21.27
CA GLY A 617 5.74 9.51 21.77
C GLY A 617 5.13 10.40 20.69
N GLU A 618 5.81 10.55 19.55
CA GLU A 618 5.33 11.33 18.39
C GLU A 618 3.96 10.85 17.91
N GLY A 619 3.73 9.53 17.88
CA GLY A 619 2.43 8.94 17.53
C GLY A 619 1.30 9.27 18.51
N MET A 620 1.62 9.80 19.69
CA MET A 620 0.67 10.22 20.74
C MET A 620 0.67 11.73 20.96
N GLY A 621 1.40 12.52 20.16
CA GLY A 621 1.58 13.95 20.41
C GLY A 621 2.38 14.24 21.69
N VAL A 622 3.36 13.39 22.01
CA VAL A 622 4.23 13.50 23.19
C VAL A 622 5.67 13.75 22.73
N GLU A 623 6.20 14.91 23.12
CA GLU A 623 7.59 15.31 22.93
C GLU A 623 8.36 15.13 24.24
N TRP A 624 9.64 14.75 24.15
CA TRP A 624 10.49 14.53 25.32
C TRP A 624 11.69 15.48 25.32
N GLU A 625 12.02 16.02 26.48
CA GLU A 625 13.30 16.71 26.67
C GLU A 625 14.47 15.73 26.73
N GLU A 626 15.64 16.13 26.22
CA GLU A 626 16.83 15.27 26.23
C GLU A 626 17.25 14.85 27.63
N GLU A 627 17.14 15.73 28.63
CA GLU A 627 17.43 15.38 30.01
C GLU A 627 16.39 14.41 30.60
N ALA A 628 15.12 14.50 30.19
CA ALA A 628 14.10 13.54 30.60
C ALA A 628 14.39 12.14 30.03
N LEU A 629 14.81 12.06 28.76
CA LEU A 629 15.20 10.80 28.11
C LEU A 629 16.38 10.13 28.81
N LYS A 630 17.42 10.90 29.19
CA LYS A 630 18.56 10.39 29.96
C LYS A 630 18.15 9.84 31.32
N ILE A 631 17.25 10.52 32.03
CA ILE A 631 16.72 10.04 33.32
C ILE A 631 15.95 8.74 33.13
N VAL A 632 15.06 8.67 32.12
CA VAL A 632 14.33 7.44 31.78
C VAL A 632 15.30 6.29 31.51
N TYR A 633 16.33 6.51 30.68
CA TYR A 633 17.34 5.49 30.38
C TYR A 633 18.09 5.04 31.63
N ARG A 634 18.53 5.97 32.49
CA ARG A 634 19.21 5.65 33.76
C ARG A 634 18.33 4.82 34.70
N LEU A 635 17.05 5.17 34.81
CA LEU A 635 16.09 4.47 35.66
C LEU A 635 15.81 3.05 35.15
N SER A 636 15.61 2.90 33.84
CA SER A 636 15.23 1.62 33.22
C SER A 636 16.40 0.74 32.76
N GLY A 637 17.62 1.29 32.67
CA GLY A 637 18.78 0.63 32.07
C GLY A 637 18.63 0.32 30.57
N GLY A 638 17.65 0.93 29.89
CA GLY A 638 17.29 0.55 28.52
C GLY A 638 16.44 -0.71 28.41
N HIS A 639 15.90 -1.23 29.52
CA HIS A 639 15.01 -2.38 29.49
C HIS A 639 13.69 -2.01 28.79
N PRO A 640 13.31 -2.66 27.65
CA PRO A 640 12.15 -2.23 26.86
C PRO A 640 10.84 -2.15 27.63
N PHE A 641 10.52 -3.21 28.38
CA PHE A 641 9.28 -3.26 29.16
C PHE A 641 9.22 -2.20 30.28
N ILE A 642 10.27 -2.09 31.11
CA ILE A 642 10.35 -1.09 32.20
C ILE A 642 10.31 0.33 31.63
N THR A 643 11.07 0.59 30.55
CA THR A 643 11.07 1.89 29.86
C THR A 643 9.66 2.25 29.41
N ARG A 644 8.98 1.34 28.72
CA ARG A 644 7.61 1.56 28.26
C ARG A 644 6.63 1.76 29.41
N ARG A 645 6.78 1.04 30.51
CA ARG A 645 5.95 1.24 31.70
C ARG A 645 6.16 2.61 32.32
N LEU A 646 7.40 3.07 32.45
CA LEU A 646 7.70 4.44 32.90
C LEU A 646 7.05 5.49 32.01
N CYS A 647 7.23 5.36 30.69
CA CYS A 647 6.66 6.27 29.73
C CYS A 647 5.12 6.23 29.74
N SER A 648 4.52 5.04 29.87
CA SER A 648 3.07 4.83 30.02
C SER A 648 2.52 5.52 31.27
N ALA A 649 3.15 5.32 32.43
CA ALA A 649 2.76 5.97 33.68
C ALA A 649 2.79 7.51 33.54
N ILE A 650 3.83 8.06 32.91
CA ILE A 650 3.95 9.50 32.67
C ILE A 650 2.81 10.01 31.76
N VAL A 651 2.57 9.38 30.61
CA VAL A 651 1.57 9.88 29.65
C VAL A 651 0.13 9.70 30.11
N ASN A 652 -0.13 8.73 30.99
CA ASN A 652 -1.43 8.53 31.63
C ASN A 652 -1.67 9.55 32.74
N ARG A 653 -0.62 9.90 33.50
CA ARG A 653 -0.69 10.93 34.54
C ARG A 653 -0.85 12.33 33.98
N PHE A 654 -0.18 12.64 32.87
CA PHE A 654 -0.26 13.93 32.18
C PHE A 654 -1.02 13.76 30.87
N SER A 655 -2.35 13.92 30.91
CA SER A 655 -3.24 13.61 29.78
C SER A 655 -3.42 14.74 28.75
N GLU A 656 -2.96 15.95 29.05
CA GLU A 656 -3.00 17.07 28.10
C GLU A 656 -2.10 16.81 26.89
N ARG A 657 -2.53 17.25 25.70
CA ARG A 657 -1.81 17.07 24.43
C ARG A 657 -1.82 18.38 23.62
N PRO A 658 -0.72 18.74 22.91
CA PRO A 658 0.57 18.05 22.88
C PRO A 658 1.26 18.10 24.26
N LEU A 659 1.86 16.98 24.67
CA LEU A 659 2.55 16.86 25.95
C LEU A 659 4.05 17.06 25.72
N ARG A 660 4.69 17.93 26.50
CA ARG A 660 6.15 17.98 26.57
C ARG A 660 6.62 17.45 27.91
N VAL A 661 7.27 16.29 27.90
CA VAL A 661 7.75 15.61 29.11
C VAL A 661 9.09 16.21 29.56
N THR A 662 9.10 16.70 30.80
CA THR A 662 10.26 17.32 31.45
C THR A 662 10.90 16.38 32.47
N SER A 663 12.13 16.65 32.90
CA SER A 663 12.81 15.87 33.95
C SER A 663 12.00 15.78 35.25
N SER A 664 11.39 16.88 35.68
CA SER A 664 10.55 16.91 36.89
C SER A 664 9.29 16.02 36.77
N MET A 665 8.75 15.83 35.56
CA MET A 665 7.63 14.91 35.35
C MET A 665 8.06 13.45 35.54
N VAL A 666 9.26 13.08 35.07
CA VAL A 666 9.83 11.74 35.23
C VAL A 666 10.08 11.43 36.72
N GLU A 667 10.70 12.37 37.45
CA GLU A 667 10.97 12.22 38.89
C GLU A 667 9.69 12.02 39.70
N LYS A 668 8.61 12.75 39.38
CA LYS A 668 7.30 12.60 40.05
C LYS A 668 6.61 11.26 39.76
N ALA A 669 6.92 10.63 38.62
CA ALA A 669 6.36 9.35 38.21
C ALA A 669 7.18 8.15 38.72
N GLU A 670 8.41 8.38 39.20
CA GLU A 670 9.33 7.32 39.62
C GLU A 670 8.76 6.43 40.74
N VAL A 671 8.16 7.04 41.77
CA VAL A 671 7.56 6.31 42.92
C VAL A 671 6.40 5.42 42.48
N GLU A 672 5.54 5.95 41.60
CA GLU A 672 4.40 5.24 41.04
C GLU A 672 4.87 4.06 40.18
N LEU A 673 5.91 4.26 39.37
CA LEU A 673 6.51 3.19 38.60
C LEU A 673 7.11 2.10 39.49
N LEU A 674 7.80 2.46 40.58
CA LEU A 674 8.40 1.47 41.49
C LEU A 674 7.33 0.52 42.05
N MET A 675 6.11 1.02 42.30
CA MET A 675 4.95 0.18 42.64
C MET A 675 4.49 -0.69 41.47
N GLU A 676 4.43 -0.16 40.25
CA GLU A 676 4.00 -0.93 39.06
C GLU A 676 4.97 -2.06 38.68
N VAL A 677 6.29 -1.84 38.83
CA VAL A 677 7.31 -2.83 38.47
C VAL A 677 7.64 -3.79 39.62
N ASN A 678 7.07 -3.59 40.81
CA ASN A 678 7.29 -4.43 41.99
C ASN A 678 7.01 -5.91 41.69
N GLU A 679 5.93 -6.22 40.99
CA GLU A 679 5.59 -7.60 40.59
C GLU A 679 6.66 -8.20 39.66
N LEU A 680 7.20 -7.41 38.71
CA LEU A 680 8.25 -7.87 37.81
C LEU A 680 9.55 -8.17 38.58
N PHE A 681 9.95 -7.28 39.49
CA PHE A 681 11.16 -7.46 40.27
C PHE A 681 11.05 -8.60 41.30
N ASN A 682 9.89 -8.76 41.93
CA ASN A 682 9.60 -9.93 42.77
C ASN A 682 9.70 -11.22 41.98
N GLU A 683 9.16 -11.27 40.77
CA GLU A 683 9.27 -12.45 39.94
C GLU A 683 10.73 -12.78 39.55
N ILE A 684 11.53 -11.75 39.21
CA ILE A 684 12.98 -11.93 38.96
C ILE A 684 13.67 -12.47 40.22
N LYS A 685 13.36 -11.91 41.39
CA LYS A 685 13.88 -12.35 42.69
C LYS A 685 13.52 -13.81 42.98
N GLU A 686 12.24 -14.17 42.94
CA GLU A 686 11.77 -15.53 43.22
C GLU A 686 12.41 -16.55 42.28
N ARG A 687 12.56 -16.19 41.01
CA ARG A 687 13.18 -17.06 40.01
C ARG A 687 14.67 -17.25 40.26
N LEU A 688 15.41 -16.18 40.55
CA LEU A 688 16.81 -16.28 40.93
C LEU A 688 16.96 -17.10 42.21
N GLN A 689 16.18 -16.84 43.26
CA GLN A 689 16.26 -17.59 44.52
C GLN A 689 15.99 -19.09 44.35
N ARG A 690 14.94 -19.45 43.60
CA ARG A 690 14.55 -20.85 43.40
C ARG A 690 15.57 -21.62 42.56
N ASP A 691 15.94 -21.05 41.43
CA ASP A 691 16.67 -21.78 40.38
C ASP A 691 18.19 -21.54 40.51
N TYR A 692 18.62 -20.38 41.01
CA TYR A 692 19.98 -19.82 40.95
C TYR A 692 20.36 -19.03 42.23
N PRO A 693 20.42 -19.70 43.39
CA PRO A 693 20.61 -19.03 44.69
C PRO A 693 21.94 -18.27 44.78
N ASP A 694 23.01 -18.80 44.18
CA ASP A 694 24.33 -18.16 44.16
C ASP A 694 24.28 -16.81 43.42
N GLU A 695 23.58 -16.73 42.28
CA GLU A 695 23.34 -15.49 41.53
C GLU A 695 22.54 -14.48 42.35
N TRP A 696 21.53 -14.94 43.10
CA TRP A 696 20.77 -14.07 44.00
C TRP A 696 21.65 -13.52 45.13
N GLU A 697 22.41 -14.37 45.81
CA GLU A 697 23.30 -13.97 46.90
C GLU A 697 24.36 -12.95 46.44
N VAL A 698 24.92 -13.14 45.25
CA VAL A 698 25.86 -12.17 44.65
C VAL A 698 25.15 -10.85 44.34
N LEU A 699 23.94 -10.88 43.78
CA LEU A 699 23.19 -9.66 43.45
C LEU A 699 22.82 -8.86 44.70
N GLU A 700 22.38 -9.53 45.76
CA GLU A 700 22.05 -8.95 47.07
C GLU A 700 23.28 -8.37 47.77
N ALA A 701 24.43 -9.06 47.70
CA ALA A 701 25.69 -8.56 48.22
C ALA A 701 26.16 -7.29 47.48
N ILE A 702 25.99 -7.22 46.15
CA ILE A 702 26.30 -6.01 45.37
C ILE A 702 25.38 -4.85 45.79
N ALA A 703 24.07 -5.08 45.94
CA ALA A 703 23.13 -4.06 46.42
C ALA A 703 23.48 -3.56 47.83
N SER A 704 23.96 -4.46 48.69
CA SER A 704 24.41 -4.14 50.06
C SER A 704 25.80 -3.48 50.12
N GLY A 705 26.46 -3.27 48.99
CA GLY A 705 27.74 -2.56 48.90
C GLY A 705 29.00 -3.39 49.18
N PHE A 706 28.91 -4.71 49.15
CA PHE A 706 30.07 -5.60 49.34
C PHE A 706 31.05 -5.49 48.18
N SER A 707 32.35 -5.59 48.48
CA SER A 707 33.42 -5.68 47.49
C SER A 707 33.46 -7.06 46.82
N VAL A 708 34.03 -7.15 45.61
CA VAL A 708 34.22 -8.42 44.90
C VAL A 708 35.04 -9.42 45.72
N SER A 709 36.01 -8.95 46.51
CA SER A 709 36.79 -9.78 47.43
C SER A 709 35.96 -10.40 48.54
N GLU A 710 34.98 -9.68 49.08
CA GLU A 710 34.07 -10.20 50.12
C GLU A 710 33.06 -11.17 49.51
N ILE A 711 32.50 -10.83 48.35
CA ILE A 711 31.60 -11.73 47.59
C ILE A 711 32.29 -13.07 47.28
N LYS A 712 33.57 -13.05 46.89
CA LYS A 712 34.36 -14.26 46.65
C LYS A 712 34.49 -15.17 47.87
N GLN A 713 34.48 -14.61 49.08
CA GLN A 713 34.53 -15.39 50.32
C GLN A 713 33.17 -15.98 50.68
N LEU A 714 32.08 -15.30 50.30
CA LEU A 714 30.70 -15.71 50.58
C LEU A 714 30.22 -16.80 49.61
N VAL A 715 30.48 -16.63 48.30
CA VAL A 715 29.92 -17.47 47.24
C VAL A 715 31.06 -18.16 46.46
N PRO A 716 31.28 -19.47 46.61
CA PRO A 716 32.37 -20.18 45.91
C PRO A 716 32.30 -20.11 44.38
N THR A 717 31.09 -20.00 43.82
CA THR A 717 30.76 -19.93 42.40
C THR A 717 30.65 -18.50 41.87
N TYR A 718 31.09 -17.49 42.66
CA TYR A 718 30.88 -16.05 42.36
C TYR A 718 31.26 -15.64 40.93
N SER A 719 32.32 -16.22 40.35
CA SER A 719 32.79 -15.87 39.01
C SER A 719 31.76 -16.22 37.92
N ARG A 720 31.10 -17.38 38.05
CA ARG A 720 30.00 -17.79 37.17
C ARG A 720 28.77 -16.92 37.41
N ALA A 721 28.44 -16.68 38.67
CA ALA A 721 27.30 -15.84 39.04
C ALA A 721 27.45 -14.40 38.50
N LEU A 722 28.62 -13.77 38.62
CA LEU A 722 28.89 -12.44 38.06
C LEU A 722 28.74 -12.41 36.54
N ARG A 723 29.28 -13.42 35.84
CA ARG A 723 29.14 -13.55 34.37
C ARG A 723 27.67 -13.67 33.97
N HIS A 724 26.89 -14.44 34.73
CA HIS A 724 25.45 -14.60 34.49
C HIS A 724 24.68 -13.30 34.74
N LEU A 725 24.92 -12.62 35.86
CA LEU A 725 24.26 -11.35 36.20
C LEU A 725 24.60 -10.25 35.18
N GLU A 726 25.84 -10.21 34.69
CA GLU A 726 26.24 -9.34 33.58
C GLU A 726 25.54 -9.74 32.28
N GLY A 727 25.49 -11.04 31.97
CA GLY A 727 24.75 -11.59 30.83
C GLY A 727 23.27 -11.23 30.86
N TYR A 728 22.61 -11.33 32.01
CA TYR A 728 21.23 -10.89 32.25
C TYR A 728 21.05 -9.38 32.17
N GLN A 729 22.14 -8.62 32.07
CA GLN A 729 22.15 -7.16 32.04
C GLN A 729 21.58 -6.53 33.31
N LEU A 730 21.65 -7.24 34.44
CA LEU A 730 21.29 -6.67 35.74
C LEU A 730 22.42 -5.78 36.25
N ILE A 731 23.66 -6.18 35.97
CA ILE A 731 24.88 -5.47 36.34
C ILE A 731 25.78 -5.22 35.12
N GLU A 732 26.74 -4.32 35.30
CA GLU A 732 27.88 -4.08 34.43
C GLU A 732 29.16 -4.23 35.25
N LEU A 733 30.11 -5.03 34.76
CA LEU A 733 31.41 -5.15 35.39
C LEU A 733 32.32 -4.00 34.92
N THR A 734 32.64 -3.08 35.83
CA THR A 734 33.63 -2.02 35.58
C THR A 734 34.95 -2.36 36.27
N GLU A 735 36.06 -1.72 35.85
CA GLU A 735 37.40 -1.98 36.40
C GLU A 735 37.46 -1.86 37.94
N ASP A 736 36.62 -1.01 38.53
CA ASP A 736 36.63 -0.73 39.98
C ASP A 736 35.60 -1.54 40.78
N ARG A 737 34.41 -1.84 40.22
CA ARG A 737 33.33 -2.59 40.89
C ARG A 737 32.16 -2.97 39.95
N PRO A 738 31.34 -3.98 40.28
CA PRO A 738 30.04 -4.19 39.65
C PRO A 738 29.10 -3.01 39.93
N LYS A 739 28.32 -2.60 38.93
CA LYS A 739 27.26 -1.57 39.06
C LYS A 739 25.95 -2.07 38.49
N PHE A 740 24.82 -1.66 39.05
CA PHE A 740 23.51 -1.97 38.47
C PHE A 740 23.28 -1.18 37.18
N LYS A 741 22.77 -1.86 36.15
CA LYS A 741 22.32 -1.18 34.92
C LYS A 741 20.95 -0.53 35.07
N ILE A 742 20.09 -1.13 35.89
CA ILE A 742 18.71 -0.67 36.12
C ILE A 742 18.66 -0.01 37.50
N SER A 743 18.72 1.33 37.56
CA SER A 743 18.73 2.06 38.83
C SER A 743 17.45 1.82 39.66
N LEU A 744 16.31 1.59 39.02
CA LEU A 744 15.07 1.23 39.72
C LEU A 744 15.18 -0.12 40.46
N LEU A 745 15.92 -1.08 39.91
CA LEU A 745 16.13 -2.38 40.56
C LEU A 745 17.04 -2.23 41.78
N GLU A 746 18.11 -1.45 41.66
CA GLU A 746 19.00 -1.13 42.78
C GLU A 746 18.22 -0.51 43.94
N LYS A 747 17.40 0.52 43.65
CA LYS A 747 16.54 1.14 44.66
C LYS A 747 15.57 0.16 45.28
N TRP A 748 14.91 -0.64 44.45
CA TRP A 748 13.96 -1.65 44.93
C TRP A 748 14.62 -2.69 45.86
N LEU A 749 15.86 -3.11 45.59
CA LEU A 749 16.62 -4.03 46.44
C LEU A 749 17.12 -3.39 47.75
N VAL A 750 17.34 -2.08 47.77
CA VAL A 750 17.84 -1.35 48.95
C VAL A 750 16.69 -0.90 49.85
N GLU A 751 15.54 -0.55 49.27
CA GLU A 751 14.37 0.00 49.98
C GLU A 751 13.32 -1.06 50.35
N GLY A 752 13.29 -2.21 49.68
CA GLY A 752 12.35 -3.32 49.90
C GLY A 752 12.99 -4.53 50.54
#